data_AF-A0A409WEL8-F1
#
_entry.id   AF-A0A409WEL8-F1
#
_cell.length_a   1.000
_cell.length_b   1.000
_cell.length_c   1.000
_cell.angle_alpha   90.00
_cell.angle_beta   90.00
_cell.angle_gamma   90.00
#
_symmetry.space_group_name_H-M   'P 1'
#
loop_
_entity.id
_entity.type
_entity.pdbx_description
1 polymer ?
#
loop_
_entity_poly.entity_id
_entity_poly.type
_entity_poly.pdbx_seq_one_letter_code
_entity_poly.pdbx_strand_id
1 'polypeptide(L)'
;MVVLLVNKKGLSDFTRGAQTVLNDFKASCSKKGDFLSDITERLSVHDLQQQRSLRIRLSDTPVPSTPRASNAPWPSAATPLPSSGFIIQTPLQLLGSSSPLILSTSNARRPPTSPSSSRPSKRRKENIPPPPSRPPIPALQLPKHGTSSSRKPYTPRRSPADKLAVVFVALQDVNWNLGEFLYYVFLSKDEDGKDVSRSTQHSMYASHFLRGTTELTVSTILKLWFKSPDGRSTSSDLSEMYSTSVKYTKIKPARAALTSFAAQIVEKELVREAKSAVKPSSGLHATLKRRGSQRVEWTDISTDTVSRVQGVIKHHQPLLWHYTNKIAEGEVRKSGAVQAVRVCTHVISTLDFSRNNAPADLMSYGSRVGDMVAYTTVHRSLNDLATFEAMITREHARDPTKFGFLQFDNVQNYMRQRDHRMGRVNKMNIGIAATYCELEDIDPTWADLDDRRRRVAENKRAELTVDALLKMIDQSHLDLVFSLHWLRVLVNSIPELSRWKEHKAKKLQLPIKATKLHPLASSGKNETVTTELKEGLCDFLEQLGQVSGDYLPRIFVASGDGLTFQKMLEIQRYLQFHSDPFQSLEILEPVLSVWHAEWTDVSRVFDAHWDTSLSQDPSSLGHSATLVGRPAPSSLKKVDYYPSVDLMYLVLECRMLDCWRNHFKCSDIFEHFKALDSTKTVPEIEELIPIARKLHRAFTSTRAIYHKIAFRVGPTRRVAVIPRSVIGLPSRVGSRARSSPICLNASRKEFPHQCKRWISSIPRKQRRSKKTFSSSCTMSSSNAFVGEMESMQGFLGNFAAPGARLGS
;
A
#
# COMPACT_ATOMS: atom_id res chain seq x y z
N MET A 1 -6.06 -14.61 -49.09
CA MET A 1 -4.78 -14.21 -49.70
C MET A 1 -4.07 -13.31 -48.70
N VAL A 2 -2.83 -13.54 -48.24
CA VAL A 2 -1.82 -14.55 -48.64
C VAL A 2 -1.25 -15.28 -47.39
N VAL A 3 -0.76 -16.50 -47.61
CA VAL A 3 0.09 -17.38 -46.77
C VAL A 3 1.13 -16.60 -45.94
N LEU A 4 1.45 -16.86 -44.66
CA LEU A 4 1.24 -17.97 -43.69
C LEU A 4 2.15 -19.21 -43.80
N LEU A 5 3.43 -19.07 -43.46
CA LEU A 5 4.35 -20.20 -43.17
C LEU A 5 5.08 -19.99 -41.84
N VAL A 6 4.88 -20.91 -40.88
CA VAL A 6 5.72 -21.08 -39.68
C VAL A 6 6.00 -22.57 -39.51
N ASN A 7 7.25 -22.92 -39.17
CA ASN A 7 7.76 -24.28 -39.26
C ASN A 7 7.22 -25.19 -38.13
N LYS A 8 6.48 -26.25 -38.49
CA LYS A 8 5.91 -27.22 -37.54
C LYS A 8 6.94 -27.91 -36.64
N LYS A 9 8.20 -28.04 -37.06
CA LYS A 9 9.20 -28.88 -36.38
C LYS A 9 9.66 -28.33 -35.02
N GLY A 10 9.67 -27.02 -34.82
CA GLY A 10 10.07 -26.43 -33.53
C GLY A 10 9.05 -26.64 -32.40
N LEU A 11 7.77 -26.85 -32.74
CA LEU A 11 6.69 -26.90 -31.75
C LEU A 11 6.58 -28.27 -31.06
N SER A 12 6.97 -29.36 -31.73
CA SER A 12 7.03 -30.71 -31.12
C SER A 12 8.12 -30.82 -30.06
N ASP A 13 9.21 -30.08 -30.25
CA ASP A 13 10.42 -30.27 -29.45
C ASP A 13 10.35 -29.40 -28.20
N PHE A 14 9.79 -28.19 -28.31
CA PHE A 14 9.39 -27.36 -27.17
C PHE A 14 8.34 -28.03 -26.27
N THR A 15 7.31 -28.65 -26.86
CA THR A 15 6.28 -29.36 -26.07
C THR A 15 6.83 -30.62 -25.39
N ARG A 16 7.78 -31.32 -26.02
CA ARG A 16 8.48 -32.46 -25.40
C ARG A 16 9.34 -32.03 -24.21
N GLY A 17 10.13 -30.95 -24.35
CA GLY A 17 10.93 -30.39 -23.26
C GLY A 17 10.07 -29.92 -22.07
N ALA A 18 8.98 -29.20 -22.34
CA ALA A 18 8.04 -28.76 -21.31
C ALA A 18 7.39 -29.93 -20.55
N GLN A 19 7.08 -31.04 -21.23
CA GLN A 19 6.51 -32.23 -20.60
C GLN A 19 7.52 -32.95 -19.70
N THR A 20 8.81 -33.01 -20.07
CA THR A 20 9.88 -33.56 -19.21
C THR A 20 10.00 -32.77 -17.91
N VAL A 21 10.14 -31.44 -17.99
CA VAL A 21 10.24 -30.56 -16.80
C VAL A 21 9.02 -30.70 -15.88
N LEU A 22 7.81 -30.84 -16.45
CA LEU A 22 6.59 -31.07 -15.67
C LEU A 22 6.55 -32.44 -14.98
N ASN A 23 7.18 -33.46 -15.55
CA ASN A 23 7.29 -34.78 -14.95
C ASN A 23 8.34 -34.81 -13.84
N ASP A 24 9.50 -34.18 -14.05
CA ASP A 24 10.56 -34.05 -13.03
C ASP A 24 10.07 -33.26 -11.81
N PHE A 25 9.31 -32.19 -12.04
CA PHE A 25 8.67 -31.42 -10.97
C PHE A 25 7.70 -32.28 -10.14
N LYS A 26 6.89 -33.13 -10.78
CA LYS A 26 5.99 -34.07 -10.09
C LYS A 26 6.76 -35.12 -9.29
N ALA A 27 7.84 -35.67 -9.84
CA ALA A 27 8.70 -36.62 -9.13
C ALA A 27 9.36 -36.00 -7.88
N SER A 28 9.78 -34.74 -7.98
CA SER A 28 10.32 -33.95 -6.86
C SER A 28 9.25 -33.67 -5.78
N CYS A 29 8.02 -33.34 -6.18
CA CYS A 29 6.90 -33.17 -5.24
C CYS A 29 6.52 -34.46 -4.52
N SER A 30 6.52 -35.61 -5.20
CA SER A 30 6.17 -36.90 -4.58
C SER A 30 7.12 -37.24 -3.43
N LYS A 31 8.45 -37.11 -3.64
CA LYS A 31 9.47 -37.39 -2.62
C LYS A 31 9.42 -36.46 -1.39
N LYS A 32 8.67 -35.35 -1.44
CA LYS A 32 8.42 -34.48 -0.29
C LYS A 32 7.20 -34.89 0.55
N GLY A 33 6.31 -35.74 0.05
CA GLY A 33 5.21 -36.32 0.83
C GLY A 33 5.75 -37.30 1.87
N ASP A 34 6.45 -38.33 1.38
CA ASP A 34 6.92 -39.47 2.18
C ASP A 34 7.87 -39.06 3.33
N PHE A 35 8.68 -38.01 3.11
CA PHE A 35 9.60 -37.46 4.11
C PHE A 35 8.90 -36.71 5.25
N LEU A 36 7.70 -36.17 5.02
CA LEU A 36 6.96 -35.45 6.07
C LEU A 36 6.24 -36.42 7.03
N SER A 37 5.78 -37.58 6.55
CA SER A 37 5.22 -38.64 7.40
C SER A 37 6.23 -39.17 8.43
N ASP A 38 7.44 -39.52 7.99
CA ASP A 38 8.50 -40.09 8.84
C ASP A 38 8.99 -39.10 9.92
N ILE A 39 8.95 -37.78 9.64
CA ILE A 39 9.22 -36.73 10.64
C ILE A 39 8.08 -36.61 11.66
N THR A 40 6.82 -36.66 11.23
CA THR A 40 5.66 -36.52 12.14
C THR A 40 5.58 -37.67 13.13
N GLU A 41 5.90 -38.90 12.72
CA GLU A 41 5.87 -40.08 13.59
C GLU A 41 7.00 -40.06 14.64
N ARG A 42 8.22 -39.66 14.26
CA ARG A 42 9.38 -39.62 15.18
C ARG A 42 9.30 -38.52 16.24
N LEU A 43 8.70 -37.37 15.93
CA LEU A 43 8.54 -36.27 16.90
C LEU A 43 7.53 -36.61 18.01
N SER A 44 6.58 -37.52 17.77
CA SER A 44 5.55 -37.88 18.75
C SER A 44 6.06 -38.65 19.98
N VAL A 45 7.29 -39.18 19.94
CA VAL A 45 7.80 -40.13 20.96
C VAL A 45 8.78 -39.49 21.94
N HIS A 46 9.50 -38.43 21.53
CA HIS A 46 10.68 -37.96 22.28
C HIS A 46 10.40 -36.87 23.33
N ASP A 47 9.35 -36.05 23.17
CA ASP A 47 9.06 -34.93 24.09
C ASP A 47 8.39 -35.35 25.41
N LEU A 48 7.82 -36.57 25.50
CA LEU A 48 7.10 -37.03 26.69
C LEU A 48 8.00 -37.51 27.85
N GLN A 49 9.33 -37.55 27.68
CA GLN A 49 10.26 -38.06 28.72
C GLN A 49 11.10 -37.00 29.45
N GLN A 50 11.22 -35.75 28.96
CA GLN A 50 12.09 -34.74 29.62
C GLN A 50 11.38 -33.78 30.60
N GLN A 51 10.04 -33.72 30.66
CA GLN A 51 9.31 -32.86 31.62
C GLN A 51 8.99 -33.54 32.97
N ARG A 52 9.91 -34.33 33.54
CA ARG A 52 9.68 -35.03 34.83
C ARG A 52 10.79 -34.91 35.88
N SER A 53 11.66 -33.90 35.81
CA SER A 53 12.71 -33.70 36.81
C SER A 53 13.12 -32.24 37.05
N LEU A 54 12.26 -31.46 37.73
CA LEU A 54 12.65 -30.30 38.56
C LEU A 54 11.45 -29.85 39.42
N ARG A 55 11.46 -30.19 40.72
CA ARG A 55 10.40 -29.83 41.67
C ARG A 55 11.01 -29.45 43.02
N ILE A 56 11.37 -28.17 43.17
CA ILE A 56 11.90 -27.62 44.42
C ILE A 56 10.73 -27.04 45.25
N ARG A 57 10.84 -27.16 46.57
CA ARG A 57 9.80 -26.73 47.53
C ARG A 57 9.88 -25.22 47.79
N LEU A 58 8.73 -24.57 47.88
CA LEU A 58 8.53 -23.39 48.74
C LEU A 58 7.26 -23.59 49.56
N SER A 59 7.18 -22.92 50.71
CA SER A 59 6.32 -23.28 51.84
C SER A 59 5.15 -22.34 52.09
N ASP A 60 4.24 -22.78 52.95
CA ASP A 60 2.94 -22.20 53.26
C ASP A 60 2.98 -20.84 53.98
N THR A 61 1.96 -19.99 53.76
CA THR A 61 1.27 -19.15 54.77
C THR A 61 -0.01 -18.52 54.15
N PRO A 62 -1.00 -18.06 54.96
CA PRO A 62 -2.41 -18.14 54.55
C PRO A 62 -3.06 -16.86 53.96
N VAL A 63 -4.24 -17.08 53.37
CA VAL A 63 -5.12 -16.07 52.74
C VAL A 63 -6.32 -15.73 53.65
N PRO A 64 -6.69 -14.44 53.82
CA PRO A 64 -8.00 -14.01 54.34
C PRO A 64 -9.04 -13.82 53.21
N SER A 65 -10.33 -13.88 53.53
CA SER A 65 -11.36 -14.34 52.57
C SER A 65 -12.48 -13.35 52.19
N THR A 66 -13.07 -13.56 50.99
CA THR A 66 -14.44 -13.19 50.53
C THR A 66 -14.80 -11.70 50.32
N PRO A 67 -15.87 -11.34 49.57
CA PRO A 67 -16.92 -12.17 48.94
C PRO A 67 -17.14 -11.99 47.40
N ARG A 68 -18.06 -12.82 46.85
CA ARG A 68 -18.46 -12.94 45.43
C ARG A 68 -19.41 -11.83 44.93
N ALA A 69 -19.29 -11.51 43.63
CA ALA A 69 -20.38 -11.31 42.65
C ALA A 69 -19.76 -11.42 41.23
N SER A 70 -20.42 -11.78 40.12
CA SER A 70 -21.67 -12.52 39.82
C SER A 70 -21.65 -12.89 38.31
N ASN A 71 -22.22 -14.02 37.89
CA ASN A 71 -21.97 -14.64 36.57
C ASN A 71 -22.60 -13.92 35.35
N ALA A 72 -21.91 -13.95 34.19
CA ALA A 72 -22.49 -14.23 32.86
C ALA A 72 -21.38 -14.55 31.82
N PRO A 73 -21.54 -15.52 30.89
CA PRO A 73 -20.49 -15.91 29.94
C PRO A 73 -20.72 -15.44 28.48
N TRP A 74 -19.64 -15.23 27.73
CA TRP A 74 -19.61 -15.18 26.26
C TRP A 74 -18.46 -16.05 25.73
N PRO A 75 -18.61 -16.77 24.60
CA PRO A 75 -17.62 -17.75 24.15
C PRO A 75 -16.54 -17.14 23.23
N SER A 76 -15.27 -17.43 23.51
CA SER A 76 -14.13 -17.14 22.63
C SER A 76 -13.62 -18.40 21.95
N ALA A 77 -13.75 -18.48 20.63
CA ALA A 77 -13.11 -19.50 19.80
C ALA A 77 -12.88 -18.95 18.38
N ALA A 78 -11.66 -18.46 18.12
CA ALA A 78 -11.23 -18.01 16.79
C ALA A 78 -9.90 -18.70 16.44
N THR A 79 -9.93 -19.54 15.39
CA THR A 79 -8.78 -20.35 14.95
C THR A 79 -7.75 -19.48 14.21
N PRO A 80 -6.43 -19.63 14.45
CA PRO A 80 -5.42 -18.89 13.70
C PRO A 80 -5.34 -19.37 12.24
N LEU A 81 -5.21 -18.42 11.31
CA LEU A 81 -4.95 -18.70 9.89
C LEU A 81 -3.43 -18.78 9.60
N PRO A 82 -2.99 -19.58 8.63
CA PRO A 82 -1.58 -19.77 8.33
C PRO A 82 -0.98 -18.59 7.53
N SER A 83 0.21 -18.13 7.93
CA SER A 83 0.95 -17.04 7.27
C SER A 83 1.84 -17.55 6.14
N SER A 84 1.42 -17.35 4.88
CA SER A 84 2.23 -17.66 3.70
C SER A 84 3.26 -16.56 3.40
N GLY A 85 4.49 -16.72 3.90
CA GLY A 85 5.57 -15.75 3.71
C GLY A 85 6.34 -15.92 2.39
N PHE A 86 6.23 -14.94 1.48
CA PHE A 86 7.18 -14.71 0.38
C PHE A 86 7.18 -13.23 0.00
N ILE A 87 8.30 -12.53 0.20
CA ILE A 87 8.53 -11.18 -0.33
C ILE A 87 9.95 -11.10 -0.89
N ILE A 88 10.05 -10.77 -2.18
CA ILE A 88 11.26 -10.22 -2.80
C ILE A 88 10.82 -8.87 -3.38
N GLN A 89 11.48 -7.79 -2.99
CA GLN A 89 11.23 -6.45 -3.54
C GLN A 89 12.41 -6.01 -4.41
N THR A 90 12.13 -5.75 -5.68
CA THR A 90 13.00 -5.03 -6.62
C THR A 90 12.28 -3.76 -7.05
N PRO A 91 12.86 -2.55 -6.90
CA PRO A 91 12.18 -1.31 -7.24
C PRO A 91 12.14 -1.10 -8.77
N LEU A 92 10.93 -0.96 -9.34
CA LEU A 92 10.76 -0.46 -10.70
C LEU A 92 10.89 1.07 -10.73
N GLN A 93 11.73 1.60 -11.61
CA GLN A 93 11.72 3.03 -11.96
C GLN A 93 10.94 3.23 -13.26
N LEU A 94 10.08 4.26 -13.28
CA LEU A 94 9.30 4.65 -14.47
C LEU A 94 9.53 6.12 -14.76
N LEU A 95 10.16 6.41 -15.90
CA LEU A 95 10.33 7.76 -16.44
C LEU A 95 9.10 8.14 -17.28
N GLY A 96 8.62 9.37 -17.10
CA GLY A 96 7.46 9.89 -17.83
C GLY A 96 7.56 11.41 -18.01
N SER A 97 8.05 11.84 -19.17
CA SER A 97 8.09 13.25 -19.59
C SER A 97 6.90 13.60 -20.47
N SER A 98 6.22 14.72 -20.21
CA SER A 98 5.16 15.25 -21.09
C SER A 98 5.11 16.77 -21.05
N SER A 99 5.12 17.39 -22.23
CA SER A 99 5.03 18.85 -22.42
C SER A 99 3.59 19.35 -22.33
N PRO A 100 3.34 20.62 -21.97
CA PRO A 100 1.98 21.14 -21.82
C PRO A 100 1.32 21.48 -23.16
N LEU A 101 0.03 21.16 -23.28
CA LEU A 101 -0.85 21.69 -24.33
C LEU A 101 -1.71 22.83 -23.79
N ILE A 102 -1.87 23.89 -24.60
CA ILE A 102 -2.69 25.06 -24.30
C ILE A 102 -4.12 24.79 -24.74
N LEU A 103 -5.11 25.08 -23.89
CA LEU A 103 -6.53 25.01 -24.24
C LEU A 103 -7.29 26.25 -23.75
N SER A 104 -8.15 26.78 -24.62
CA SER A 104 -8.93 28.00 -24.40
C SER A 104 -10.21 27.73 -23.61
N THR A 105 -10.62 28.68 -22.78
CA THR A 105 -11.83 28.59 -21.94
C THR A 105 -12.96 29.47 -22.48
N SER A 106 -14.04 28.86 -22.97
CA SER A 106 -15.30 29.55 -23.27
C SER A 106 -16.42 29.09 -22.33
N ASN A 107 -16.77 29.94 -21.36
CA ASN A 107 -17.88 29.68 -20.43
C ASN A 107 -19.18 30.29 -20.97
N ALA A 108 -20.21 29.46 -21.16
CA ALA A 108 -21.57 29.91 -21.46
C ALA A 108 -22.55 29.44 -20.38
N ARG A 109 -23.10 30.37 -19.60
CA ARG A 109 -24.16 30.09 -18.61
C ARG A 109 -25.48 29.76 -19.31
N ARG A 110 -26.32 28.93 -18.69
CA ARG A 110 -27.77 28.88 -18.95
C ARG A 110 -28.56 29.07 -17.64
N PRO A 111 -29.76 29.70 -17.69
CA PRO A 111 -30.56 30.03 -16.53
C PRO A 111 -31.37 28.82 -16.00
N PRO A 112 -31.90 28.88 -14.76
CA PRO A 112 -32.81 27.88 -14.22
C PRO A 112 -34.23 28.03 -14.79
N THR A 113 -34.99 26.93 -14.79
CA THR A 113 -36.45 26.92 -15.01
C THR A 113 -37.18 26.27 -13.82
N SER A 114 -38.46 26.60 -13.69
CA SER A 114 -39.20 26.67 -12.42
C SER A 114 -40.00 25.37 -12.10
N PRO A 115 -40.77 25.27 -10.98
CA PRO A 115 -41.13 23.98 -10.39
C PRO A 115 -42.32 23.27 -11.05
N SER A 116 -42.36 21.94 -10.89
CA SER A 116 -43.52 21.11 -11.21
C SER A 116 -44.39 20.83 -9.97
N SER A 117 -45.64 20.45 -10.18
CA SER A 117 -46.74 20.51 -9.20
C SER A 117 -46.84 19.30 -8.25
N SER A 118 -47.72 19.44 -7.26
CA SER A 118 -47.95 18.48 -6.17
C SER A 118 -49.29 17.71 -6.31
N ARG A 119 -49.55 16.80 -5.35
CA ARG A 119 -50.79 15.98 -5.13
C ARG A 119 -50.93 14.68 -5.96
N PRO A 120 -51.70 13.68 -5.47
CA PRO A 120 -51.90 13.30 -4.05
C PRO A 120 -51.92 11.77 -3.76
N SER A 121 -52.08 11.45 -2.46
CA SER A 121 -52.73 10.25 -1.90
C SER A 121 -52.23 8.84 -2.29
N LYS A 122 -51.54 8.20 -1.34
CA LYS A 122 -51.54 6.73 -1.19
C LYS A 122 -52.97 6.26 -0.95
N ARG A 123 -53.45 5.20 -1.62
CA ARG A 123 -54.67 4.47 -1.21
C ARG A 123 -54.29 3.26 -0.33
N ARG A 124 -55.11 3.00 0.68
CA ARG A 124 -54.94 1.99 1.73
C ARG A 124 -55.02 0.57 1.15
N LYS A 125 -54.28 -0.39 1.71
CA LYS A 125 -54.59 -1.82 1.53
C LYS A 125 -55.82 -2.16 2.37
N GLU A 126 -56.84 -2.74 1.75
CA GLU A 126 -57.94 -3.42 2.44
C GLU A 126 -58.02 -4.85 1.89
N ASN A 127 -58.26 -5.81 2.78
CA ASN A 127 -58.33 -7.22 2.42
C ASN A 127 -59.73 -7.51 1.84
N ILE A 128 -59.77 -8.00 0.60
CA ILE A 128 -61.01 -8.49 -0.03
C ILE A 128 -60.96 -10.04 0.00
N PRO A 129 -62.02 -10.74 0.45
CA PRO A 129 -62.09 -12.19 0.41
C PRO A 129 -62.01 -12.75 -1.03
N PRO A 130 -61.66 -14.04 -1.23
CA PRO A 130 -61.81 -14.68 -2.53
C PRO A 130 -63.29 -14.64 -2.98
N PRO A 131 -63.57 -14.42 -4.27
CA PRO A 131 -64.95 -14.39 -4.76
C PRO A 131 -65.58 -15.79 -4.67
N PRO A 132 -66.89 -15.89 -4.39
CA PRO A 132 -67.59 -17.17 -4.32
C PRO A 132 -67.59 -17.88 -5.69
N SER A 133 -67.59 -19.21 -5.65
CA SER A 133 -67.71 -20.07 -6.82
C SER A 133 -68.97 -19.74 -7.63
N ARG A 134 -68.82 -19.50 -8.94
CA ARG A 134 -69.97 -19.31 -9.83
C ARG A 134 -70.84 -20.58 -9.87
N PRO A 135 -72.17 -20.47 -9.82
CA PRO A 135 -73.05 -21.59 -10.09
C PRO A 135 -72.93 -22.05 -11.55
N PRO A 136 -73.26 -23.31 -11.87
CA PRO A 136 -73.27 -23.80 -13.25
C PRO A 136 -74.32 -23.03 -14.07
N ILE A 137 -73.91 -22.58 -15.26
CA ILE A 137 -74.81 -21.89 -16.20
C ILE A 137 -75.77 -22.94 -16.79
N PRO A 138 -77.10 -22.71 -16.80
CA PRO A 138 -78.06 -23.61 -17.43
C PRO A 138 -77.73 -23.87 -18.91
N ALA A 139 -77.79 -25.12 -19.33
CA ALA A 139 -77.57 -25.49 -20.72
C ALA A 139 -78.71 -24.94 -21.61
N LEU A 140 -78.44 -23.86 -22.34
CA LEU A 140 -79.32 -23.37 -23.40
C LEU A 140 -79.51 -24.47 -24.44
N GLN A 141 -80.72 -25.03 -24.49
CA GLN A 141 -81.09 -26.05 -25.47
C GLN A 141 -81.16 -25.40 -26.86
N LEU A 142 -80.16 -25.63 -27.70
CA LEU A 142 -80.27 -25.28 -29.12
C LEU A 142 -81.38 -26.14 -29.77
N PRO A 143 -82.13 -25.60 -30.75
CA PRO A 143 -83.12 -26.35 -31.49
C PRO A 143 -82.53 -27.60 -32.15
N LYS A 144 -83.16 -28.75 -31.95
CA LYS A 144 -82.84 -30.03 -32.63
C LYS A 144 -83.27 -29.97 -34.10
N HIS A 145 -82.54 -29.26 -34.95
CA HIS A 145 -82.73 -29.40 -36.40
C HIS A 145 -82.27 -30.78 -36.86
N GLY A 146 -83.12 -31.41 -37.69
CA GLY A 146 -83.00 -32.82 -38.07
C GLY A 146 -81.72 -33.15 -38.83
N THR A 147 -81.15 -34.31 -38.53
CA THR A 147 -79.94 -34.84 -39.18
C THR A 147 -80.26 -35.44 -40.55
N SER A 148 -80.15 -34.63 -41.61
CA SER A 148 -79.85 -35.15 -42.96
C SER A 148 -78.39 -34.84 -43.28
N SER A 149 -77.51 -35.82 -43.01
CA SER A 149 -76.06 -35.68 -43.21
C SER A 149 -75.69 -35.85 -44.69
N SER A 150 -76.06 -34.86 -45.51
CA SER A 150 -75.44 -34.70 -46.83
C SER A 150 -73.92 -34.59 -46.63
N ARG A 151 -73.18 -35.57 -47.15
CA ARG A 151 -71.71 -35.57 -47.11
C ARG A 151 -71.24 -34.40 -47.96
N LYS A 152 -71.00 -33.24 -47.34
CA LYS A 152 -70.42 -32.07 -48.02
C LYS A 152 -69.18 -32.54 -48.80
N PRO A 153 -69.11 -32.30 -50.12
CA PRO A 153 -68.03 -32.84 -50.93
C PRO A 153 -66.71 -32.34 -50.37
N TYR A 154 -65.77 -33.27 -50.17
CA TYR A 154 -64.48 -32.98 -49.54
C TYR A 154 -63.70 -32.01 -50.42
N THR A 155 -63.63 -30.74 -50.01
CA THR A 155 -62.80 -29.75 -50.68
C THR A 155 -61.35 -30.21 -50.60
N PRO A 156 -60.65 -30.43 -51.74
CA PRO A 156 -59.29 -30.94 -51.71
C PRO A 156 -58.37 -30.09 -50.84
N ARG A 157 -57.46 -30.73 -50.10
CA ARG A 157 -56.45 -30.04 -49.27
C ARG A 157 -55.52 -29.22 -50.16
N ARG A 158 -55.86 -27.94 -50.35
CA ARG A 158 -55.00 -26.91 -50.95
C ARG A 158 -53.59 -26.97 -50.36
N SER A 159 -52.60 -27.02 -51.24
CA SER A 159 -51.18 -26.93 -50.89
C SER A 159 -50.85 -25.57 -50.25
N PRO A 160 -49.67 -25.40 -49.64
CA PRO A 160 -49.22 -24.09 -49.17
C PRO A 160 -49.18 -23.04 -50.30
N ALA A 161 -48.83 -23.45 -51.53
CA ALA A 161 -48.82 -22.56 -52.69
C ALA A 161 -50.24 -22.12 -53.08
N ASP A 162 -51.20 -23.04 -53.17
CA ASP A 162 -52.60 -22.70 -53.52
C ASP A 162 -53.25 -21.80 -52.45
N LYS A 163 -52.88 -22.00 -51.17
CA LYS A 163 -53.30 -21.13 -50.07
C LYS A 163 -52.73 -19.72 -50.20
N LEU A 164 -51.43 -19.60 -50.53
CA LEU A 164 -50.79 -18.30 -50.75
C LEU A 164 -51.37 -17.59 -51.98
N ALA A 165 -51.60 -18.30 -53.09
CA ALA A 165 -52.22 -17.75 -54.29
C ALA A 165 -53.61 -17.16 -54.00
N VAL A 166 -54.46 -17.90 -53.26
CA VAL A 166 -55.79 -17.41 -52.86
C VAL A 166 -55.70 -16.21 -51.92
N VAL A 167 -54.71 -16.15 -51.02
CA VAL A 167 -54.49 -14.97 -50.18
C VAL A 167 -54.00 -13.78 -51.02
N PHE A 168 -53.09 -13.97 -51.97
CA PHE A 168 -52.58 -12.89 -52.81
C PHE A 168 -53.65 -12.32 -53.75
N VAL A 169 -54.53 -13.16 -54.31
CA VAL A 169 -55.71 -12.70 -55.06
C VAL A 169 -56.62 -11.87 -54.14
N ALA A 170 -56.98 -12.39 -52.96
CA ALA A 170 -57.83 -11.66 -52.01
C ALA A 170 -57.21 -10.35 -51.50
N LEU A 171 -55.87 -10.21 -51.48
CA LEU A 171 -55.18 -8.95 -51.21
C LEU A 171 -55.23 -7.99 -52.40
N GLN A 172 -55.07 -8.50 -53.62
CA GLN A 172 -55.21 -7.73 -54.85
C GLN A 172 -56.65 -7.20 -55.03
N ASP A 173 -57.66 -8.00 -54.70
CA ASP A 173 -59.09 -7.64 -54.75
C ASP A 173 -59.44 -6.46 -53.83
N VAL A 174 -58.73 -6.29 -52.71
CA VAL A 174 -58.88 -5.14 -51.78
C VAL A 174 -57.82 -4.04 -51.99
N ASN A 175 -57.01 -4.15 -53.06
CA ASN A 175 -55.90 -3.25 -53.38
C ASN A 175 -54.91 -3.05 -52.22
N TRP A 176 -54.56 -4.14 -51.50
CA TRP A 176 -53.54 -4.15 -50.45
C TRP A 176 -52.32 -4.96 -50.88
N ASN A 177 -51.12 -4.52 -50.50
CA ASN A 177 -49.92 -5.36 -50.52
C ASN A 177 -49.75 -6.12 -49.19
N LEU A 178 -48.86 -7.13 -49.19
CA LEU A 178 -48.61 -7.98 -48.01
C LEU A 178 -48.14 -7.19 -46.77
N GLY A 179 -47.42 -6.07 -46.97
CA GLY A 179 -46.99 -5.19 -45.89
C GLY A 179 -48.14 -4.40 -45.26
N GLU A 180 -49.07 -3.89 -46.06
CA GLU A 180 -50.30 -3.21 -45.60
C GLU A 180 -51.21 -4.18 -44.85
N PHE A 181 -51.40 -5.38 -45.38
CA PHE A 181 -52.15 -6.44 -44.69
C PHE A 181 -51.54 -6.75 -43.31
N LEU A 182 -50.23 -6.99 -43.25
CA LEU A 182 -49.54 -7.25 -41.97
C LEU A 182 -49.61 -6.05 -41.02
N TYR A 183 -49.54 -4.82 -41.54
CA TYR A 183 -49.73 -3.60 -40.76
C TYR A 183 -51.12 -3.56 -40.13
N TYR A 184 -52.20 -3.62 -40.90
CA TYR A 184 -53.57 -3.55 -40.39
C TYR A 184 -53.95 -4.77 -39.52
N VAL A 185 -53.37 -5.96 -39.77
CA VAL A 185 -53.55 -7.12 -38.90
C VAL A 185 -52.98 -6.89 -37.49
N PHE A 186 -51.87 -6.16 -37.35
CA PHE A 186 -51.24 -5.90 -36.04
C PHE A 186 -51.48 -4.49 -35.47
N LEU A 187 -52.05 -3.56 -36.25
CA LEU A 187 -52.39 -2.20 -35.83
C LEU A 187 -53.34 -2.20 -34.63
N SER A 188 -52.86 -1.76 -33.47
CA SER A 188 -53.64 -1.70 -32.23
C SER A 188 -54.32 -0.36 -32.01
N LYS A 189 -53.73 0.71 -32.56
CA LYS A 189 -54.21 2.09 -32.46
C LYS A 189 -54.17 2.77 -33.82
N ASP A 190 -55.14 3.65 -34.08
CA ASP A 190 -55.16 4.51 -35.26
C ASP A 190 -54.19 5.70 -35.12
N GLU A 191 -54.19 6.60 -36.10
CA GLU A 191 -53.31 7.78 -36.11
C GLU A 191 -53.67 8.82 -35.02
N ASP A 192 -54.93 8.82 -34.55
CA ASP A 192 -55.38 9.58 -33.38
C ASP A 192 -54.99 8.92 -32.04
N GLY A 193 -54.46 7.69 -32.06
CA GLY A 193 -54.12 6.91 -30.88
C GLY A 193 -55.30 6.22 -30.20
N LYS A 194 -56.49 6.18 -30.83
CA LYS A 194 -57.68 5.44 -30.37
C LYS A 194 -57.48 3.96 -30.67
N ASP A 195 -58.05 3.07 -29.85
CA ASP A 195 -57.90 1.62 -30.07
C ASP A 195 -58.74 1.15 -31.27
N VAL A 196 -58.10 0.43 -32.20
CA VAL A 196 -58.76 -0.06 -33.43
C VAL A 196 -59.74 -1.17 -33.08
N SER A 197 -61.01 -1.03 -33.49
CA SER A 197 -62.03 -2.06 -33.31
C SER A 197 -61.72 -3.28 -34.17
N ARG A 198 -61.28 -4.36 -33.52
CA ARG A 198 -60.99 -5.66 -34.17
C ARG A 198 -62.14 -6.63 -33.95
N SER A 199 -62.52 -7.38 -34.98
CA SER A 199 -63.47 -8.48 -34.82
C SER A 199 -62.93 -9.55 -33.85
N THR A 200 -63.82 -10.33 -33.24
CA THR A 200 -63.43 -11.44 -32.35
C THR A 200 -62.48 -12.42 -33.04
N GLN A 201 -62.72 -12.70 -34.33
CA GLN A 201 -61.90 -13.60 -35.14
C GLN A 201 -60.52 -13.00 -35.48
N HIS A 202 -60.45 -11.72 -35.83
CA HIS A 202 -59.18 -11.00 -36.04
C HIS A 202 -58.35 -10.97 -34.76
N SER A 203 -58.98 -10.60 -33.64
CA SER A 203 -58.35 -10.60 -32.31
C SER A 203 -57.84 -11.98 -31.92
N MET A 204 -58.61 -13.05 -32.19
CA MET A 204 -58.22 -14.43 -31.96
C MET A 204 -56.97 -14.82 -32.76
N TYR A 205 -56.95 -14.61 -34.08
CA TYR A 205 -55.80 -14.97 -34.91
C TYR A 205 -54.53 -14.18 -34.54
N ALA A 206 -54.64 -12.85 -34.38
CA ALA A 206 -53.51 -12.02 -33.98
C ALA A 206 -52.96 -12.41 -32.60
N SER A 207 -53.86 -12.72 -31.65
CA SER A 207 -53.50 -13.19 -30.30
C SER A 207 -52.78 -14.55 -30.34
N HIS A 208 -53.30 -15.53 -31.07
CA HIS A 208 -52.70 -16.86 -31.16
C HIS A 208 -51.28 -16.82 -31.74
N PHE A 209 -51.07 -16.02 -32.79
CA PHE A 209 -49.77 -15.82 -33.42
C PHE A 209 -48.77 -15.09 -32.51
N LEU A 210 -49.16 -13.94 -31.94
CA LEU A 210 -48.29 -13.15 -31.06
C LEU A 210 -47.95 -13.86 -29.74
N ARG A 211 -48.82 -14.77 -29.27
CA ARG A 211 -48.54 -15.66 -28.13
C ARG A 211 -47.68 -16.88 -28.47
N GLY A 212 -47.33 -17.09 -29.75
CA GLY A 212 -46.55 -18.25 -30.19
C GLY A 212 -47.28 -19.59 -30.06
N THR A 213 -48.61 -19.58 -30.03
CA THR A 213 -49.44 -20.81 -29.93
C THR A 213 -49.71 -21.47 -31.30
N THR A 214 -49.24 -20.85 -32.37
CA THR A 214 -49.23 -21.38 -33.75
C THR A 214 -47.92 -22.10 -34.04
N GLU A 215 -47.99 -23.17 -34.84
CA GLU A 215 -46.83 -23.95 -35.32
C GLU A 215 -45.74 -23.04 -35.94
N LEU A 216 -46.14 -22.06 -36.73
CA LEU A 216 -45.28 -20.97 -37.18
C LEU A 216 -45.35 -19.82 -36.17
N THR A 217 -44.26 -19.60 -35.44
CA THR A 217 -44.10 -18.50 -34.48
C THR A 217 -43.53 -17.24 -35.13
N VAL A 218 -43.64 -16.10 -34.43
CA VAL A 218 -42.96 -14.85 -34.81
C VAL A 218 -41.46 -15.07 -35.04
N SER A 219 -40.77 -15.82 -34.18
CA SER A 219 -39.32 -16.06 -34.31
C SER A 219 -38.95 -16.90 -35.54
N THR A 220 -39.81 -17.86 -35.93
CA THR A 220 -39.65 -18.61 -37.20
C THR A 220 -39.80 -17.69 -38.41
N ILE A 221 -40.79 -16.80 -38.41
CA ILE A 221 -41.00 -15.83 -39.52
C ILE A 221 -39.86 -14.81 -39.59
N LEU A 222 -39.42 -14.25 -38.46
CA LEU A 222 -38.26 -13.34 -38.42
C LEU A 222 -36.98 -14.02 -38.92
N LYS A 223 -36.77 -15.30 -38.59
CA LYS A 223 -35.66 -16.12 -39.09
C LYS A 223 -35.73 -16.35 -40.61
N LEU A 224 -36.94 -16.49 -41.17
CA LEU A 224 -37.15 -16.58 -42.63
C LEU A 224 -36.90 -15.23 -43.31
N TRP A 225 -37.47 -14.13 -42.83
CA TRP A 225 -37.21 -12.78 -43.35
C TRP A 225 -35.73 -12.41 -43.29
N PHE A 226 -35.04 -12.73 -42.20
CA PHE A 226 -33.61 -12.49 -42.06
C PHE A 226 -32.77 -13.33 -43.03
N LYS A 227 -33.15 -14.59 -43.31
CA LYS A 227 -32.40 -15.49 -44.20
C LYS A 227 -32.76 -15.39 -45.69
N SER A 228 -33.93 -14.85 -46.03
CA SER A 228 -34.40 -14.75 -47.42
C SER A 228 -33.37 -14.05 -48.34
N PRO A 229 -33.27 -14.48 -49.62
CA PRO A 229 -32.47 -13.76 -50.62
C PRO A 229 -33.11 -12.41 -50.99
N ASP A 230 -34.44 -12.32 -50.97
CA ASP A 230 -35.26 -11.16 -51.30
C ASP A 230 -35.11 -10.04 -50.24
N GLY A 231 -34.81 -10.43 -48.99
CA GLY A 231 -34.46 -9.51 -47.90
C GLY A 231 -33.00 -9.05 -47.87
N ARG A 232 -32.20 -9.29 -48.92
CA ARG A 232 -30.79 -8.86 -48.98
C ARG A 232 -30.67 -7.35 -49.21
N SER A 233 -30.07 -6.66 -48.26
CA SER A 233 -29.47 -5.33 -48.46
C SER A 233 -28.58 -5.31 -49.71
N THR A 234 -28.63 -4.22 -50.46
CA THR A 234 -27.58 -3.84 -51.41
C THR A 234 -26.33 -3.37 -50.65
N SER A 235 -25.22 -3.09 -51.35
CA SER A 235 -23.96 -2.70 -50.72
C SER A 235 -24.03 -1.40 -49.90
N SER A 236 -24.92 -0.46 -50.25
CA SER A 236 -25.18 0.74 -49.44
C SER A 236 -25.84 0.39 -48.11
N ASP A 237 -26.84 -0.48 -48.13
CA ASP A 237 -27.73 -0.73 -46.98
C ASP A 237 -27.11 -1.70 -45.96
N LEU A 238 -25.92 -2.22 -46.23
CA LEU A 238 -25.06 -2.85 -45.23
C LEU A 238 -24.62 -1.85 -44.15
N SER A 239 -24.49 -0.56 -44.49
CA SER A 239 -24.18 0.51 -43.52
C SER A 239 -25.32 0.79 -42.54
N GLU A 240 -26.56 0.39 -42.87
CA GLU A 240 -27.72 0.52 -41.99
C GLU A 240 -27.93 -0.70 -41.08
N MET A 241 -27.15 -1.78 -41.22
CA MET A 241 -27.26 -2.96 -40.36
C MET A 241 -26.72 -2.68 -38.94
N TYR A 242 -27.47 -3.08 -37.91
CA TYR A 242 -27.19 -2.80 -36.49
C TYR A 242 -27.05 -1.31 -36.12
N SER A 243 -27.53 -0.40 -36.97
CA SER A 243 -27.49 1.04 -36.73
C SER A 243 -28.30 1.42 -35.48
N THR A 244 -27.67 2.08 -34.51
CA THR A 244 -28.33 2.73 -33.38
C THR A 244 -28.83 4.13 -33.74
N SER A 245 -28.10 4.85 -34.60
CA SER A 245 -28.37 6.23 -35.00
C SER A 245 -29.61 6.41 -35.88
N VAL A 246 -29.88 5.47 -36.80
CA VAL A 246 -31.03 5.55 -37.72
C VAL A 246 -32.19 4.75 -37.14
N LYS A 247 -33.27 5.44 -36.70
CA LYS A 247 -34.47 4.77 -36.14
C LYS A 247 -34.94 3.65 -37.08
N TYR A 248 -35.00 2.42 -36.57
CA TYR A 248 -35.25 1.22 -37.39
C TYR A 248 -36.50 1.28 -38.28
N THR A 249 -37.53 2.06 -37.90
CA THR A 249 -38.76 2.27 -38.69
C THR A 249 -38.56 3.14 -39.95
N LYS A 250 -37.35 3.65 -40.22
CA LYS A 250 -37.01 4.38 -41.45
C LYS A 250 -36.19 3.54 -42.44
N ILE A 251 -35.60 2.43 -41.97
CA ILE A 251 -34.77 1.53 -42.75
C ILE A 251 -35.70 0.65 -43.60
N LYS A 252 -35.56 0.69 -44.93
CA LYS A 252 -36.45 -0.06 -45.84
C LYS A 252 -36.10 -1.55 -45.95
N PRO A 253 -34.81 -1.97 -46.08
CA PRO A 253 -34.48 -3.38 -46.24
C PRO A 253 -34.72 -4.18 -44.95
N ALA A 254 -35.55 -5.23 -45.03
CA ALA A 254 -36.00 -5.97 -43.86
C ALA A 254 -34.87 -6.50 -42.97
N ARG A 255 -33.76 -6.99 -43.56
CA ARG A 255 -32.60 -7.47 -42.79
C ARG A 255 -31.95 -6.34 -41.97
N ALA A 256 -31.72 -5.17 -42.58
CA ALA A 256 -31.15 -4.02 -41.89
C ALA A 256 -32.11 -3.51 -40.80
N ALA A 257 -33.39 -3.34 -41.11
CA ALA A 257 -34.42 -2.90 -40.16
C ALA A 257 -34.50 -3.81 -38.92
N LEU A 258 -34.47 -5.13 -39.09
CA LEU A 258 -34.50 -6.09 -37.99
C LEU A 258 -33.23 -6.07 -37.12
N THR A 259 -32.04 -5.93 -37.72
CA THR A 259 -30.80 -5.82 -36.94
C THR A 259 -30.71 -4.53 -36.14
N SER A 260 -31.17 -3.42 -36.72
CA SER A 260 -31.15 -2.10 -36.08
C SER A 260 -32.26 -1.96 -35.04
N PHE A 261 -33.40 -2.63 -35.23
CA PHE A 261 -34.39 -2.84 -34.17
C PHE A 261 -33.76 -3.55 -32.96
N ALA A 262 -33.09 -4.68 -33.18
CA ALA A 262 -32.45 -5.43 -32.10
C ALA A 262 -31.37 -4.59 -31.37
N ALA A 263 -30.51 -3.90 -32.12
CA ALA A 263 -29.48 -3.01 -31.56
C ALA A 263 -30.09 -1.88 -30.70
N GLN A 264 -31.11 -1.17 -31.21
CA GLN A 264 -31.78 -0.07 -30.50
C GLN A 264 -32.62 -0.51 -29.29
N ILE A 265 -33.04 -1.77 -29.23
CA ILE A 265 -33.69 -2.34 -28.04
C ILE A 265 -32.65 -2.72 -26.98
N VAL A 266 -31.55 -3.38 -27.38
CA VAL A 266 -30.44 -3.72 -26.47
C VAL A 266 -29.79 -2.45 -25.89
N GLU A 267 -29.53 -1.43 -26.70
CA GLU A 267 -28.97 -0.14 -26.24
C GLU A 267 -29.81 0.50 -25.12
N LYS A 268 -31.15 0.55 -25.31
CA LYS A 268 -32.07 1.12 -24.32
C LYS A 268 -32.03 0.34 -23.01
N GLU A 269 -31.90 -0.97 -23.08
CA GLU A 269 -31.84 -1.84 -21.90
C GLU A 269 -30.51 -1.71 -21.15
N LEU A 270 -29.37 -1.70 -21.86
CA LEU A 270 -28.06 -1.44 -21.26
C LEU A 270 -28.01 -0.05 -20.58
N VAL A 271 -28.62 0.97 -21.19
CA VAL A 271 -28.77 2.31 -20.60
C VAL A 271 -29.73 2.32 -19.40
N ARG A 272 -30.71 1.40 -19.34
CA ARG A 272 -31.60 1.22 -18.17
C ARG A 272 -30.88 0.52 -17.02
N GLU A 273 -30.08 -0.51 -17.32
CA GLU A 273 -29.23 -1.23 -16.37
C GLU A 273 -28.22 -0.30 -15.69
N ALA A 274 -27.42 0.43 -16.47
CA ALA A 274 -26.44 1.39 -15.96
C ALA A 274 -27.08 2.46 -15.04
N LYS A 275 -28.19 3.05 -15.46
CA LYS A 275 -29.00 3.98 -14.64
C LYS A 275 -29.58 3.35 -13.38
N SER A 276 -29.56 2.04 -13.23
CA SER A 276 -29.98 1.32 -12.03
C SER A 276 -28.80 1.00 -11.10
N ALA A 277 -27.66 0.58 -11.66
CA ALA A 277 -26.45 0.29 -10.91
C ALA A 277 -25.85 1.54 -10.22
N VAL A 278 -25.79 2.68 -10.90
CA VAL A 278 -25.22 3.93 -10.34
C VAL A 278 -26.12 4.65 -9.31
N LYS A 279 -27.19 4.03 -8.80
CA LYS A 279 -28.00 4.61 -7.72
C LYS A 279 -27.31 4.42 -6.36
N PRO A 280 -27.35 5.39 -5.43
CA PRO A 280 -26.79 5.21 -4.09
C PRO A 280 -27.40 4.04 -3.29
N SER A 281 -28.62 3.61 -3.64
CA SER A 281 -29.28 2.43 -3.07
C SER A 281 -28.65 1.10 -3.46
N SER A 282 -27.88 1.06 -4.55
CA SER A 282 -27.41 -0.18 -5.19
C SER A 282 -26.06 -0.67 -4.62
N GLY A 283 -25.47 0.04 -3.65
CA GLY A 283 -24.23 -0.38 -2.98
C GLY A 283 -22.94 -0.15 -3.78
N LEU A 284 -23.02 0.28 -5.04
CA LEU A 284 -21.85 0.64 -5.87
C LEU A 284 -21.14 1.92 -5.38
N HIS A 285 -21.84 2.77 -4.62
CA HIS A 285 -21.30 4.00 -4.05
C HIS A 285 -20.70 3.77 -2.67
N ALA A 286 -19.43 4.10 -2.49
CA ALA A 286 -18.79 4.27 -1.18
C ALA A 286 -19.26 5.56 -0.46
N THR A 287 -20.58 5.81 -0.43
CA THR A 287 -21.17 6.95 0.28
C THR A 287 -21.37 6.63 1.75
N LEU A 288 -20.42 7.08 2.58
CA LEU A 288 -20.60 7.31 4.02
C LEU A 288 -22.00 7.89 4.29
N LYS A 289 -22.88 7.11 4.93
CA LYS A 289 -24.21 7.59 5.35
C LYS A 289 -24.00 8.66 6.40
N ARG A 290 -24.13 9.93 6.04
CA ARG A 290 -23.91 11.12 6.88
C ARG A 290 -24.79 11.23 8.16
N ARG A 291 -25.60 10.20 8.45
CA ARG A 291 -26.44 10.00 9.65
C ARG A 291 -26.62 8.49 9.98
N GLY A 292 -25.68 7.63 9.62
CA GLY A 292 -25.66 6.20 9.95
C GLY A 292 -24.44 5.85 10.81
N SER A 293 -24.56 4.85 11.67
CA SER A 293 -23.53 4.49 12.66
C SER A 293 -22.32 3.74 12.09
N GLN A 294 -22.35 3.29 10.83
CA GLN A 294 -21.19 2.68 10.17
C GLN A 294 -20.20 3.75 9.74
N ARG A 295 -19.17 3.94 10.58
CA ARG A 295 -17.88 4.53 10.22
C ARG A 295 -17.15 3.55 9.29
N VAL A 296 -16.32 4.04 8.37
CA VAL A 296 -15.49 3.17 7.51
C VAL A 296 -14.26 2.73 8.29
N GLU A 297 -14.06 1.42 8.37
CA GLU A 297 -12.89 0.79 9.00
C GLU A 297 -11.91 0.26 7.94
N TRP A 298 -10.67 -0.04 8.32
CA TRP A 298 -9.70 -0.69 7.41
C TRP A 298 -10.21 -2.05 6.89
N THR A 299 -11.04 -2.73 7.67
CA THR A 299 -11.74 -3.99 7.35
C THR A 299 -12.75 -3.83 6.19
N ASP A 300 -13.36 -2.65 6.00
CA ASP A 300 -14.27 -2.37 4.88
C ASP A 300 -13.57 -2.23 3.53
N ILE A 301 -12.26 -1.91 3.55
CA ILE A 301 -11.38 -1.71 2.39
C ILE A 301 -10.51 -2.96 2.16
N SER A 302 -11.10 -4.13 2.38
CA SER A 302 -10.47 -5.44 2.28
C SER A 302 -10.62 -6.08 0.90
N THR A 303 -10.05 -7.28 0.75
CA THR A 303 -10.07 -8.14 -0.46
C THR A 303 -11.45 -8.30 -1.09
N ASP A 304 -12.49 -8.26 -0.28
CA ASP A 304 -13.86 -8.62 -0.65
C ASP A 304 -14.58 -7.49 -1.37
N THR A 305 -13.98 -6.29 -1.42
CA THR A 305 -14.50 -5.11 -2.13
C THR A 305 -14.83 -5.42 -3.58
N VAL A 306 -13.93 -6.13 -4.29
CA VAL A 306 -14.13 -6.51 -5.70
C VAL A 306 -15.29 -7.50 -5.85
N SER A 307 -15.39 -8.49 -4.96
CA SER A 307 -16.48 -9.48 -4.93
C SER A 307 -17.84 -8.83 -4.68
N ARG A 308 -17.89 -7.84 -3.78
CA ARG A 308 -19.09 -7.04 -3.48
C ARG A 308 -19.52 -6.21 -4.70
N VAL A 309 -18.60 -5.51 -5.35
CA VAL A 309 -18.87 -4.74 -6.59
C VAL A 309 -19.34 -5.65 -7.72
N GLN A 310 -18.71 -6.82 -7.90
CA GLN A 310 -19.13 -7.82 -8.89
C GLN A 310 -20.57 -8.30 -8.65
N GLY A 311 -20.95 -8.54 -7.39
CA GLY A 311 -22.31 -8.94 -7.02
C GLY A 311 -23.35 -7.87 -7.37
N VAL A 312 -23.04 -6.60 -7.11
CA VAL A 312 -23.86 -5.43 -7.47
C VAL A 312 -24.06 -5.34 -8.98
N ILE A 313 -22.96 -5.41 -9.76
CA ILE A 313 -23.01 -5.35 -11.22
C ILE A 313 -23.84 -6.51 -11.79
N LYS A 314 -23.61 -7.75 -11.35
CA LYS A 314 -24.38 -8.93 -11.79
C LYS A 314 -25.88 -8.81 -11.50
N HIS A 315 -26.25 -8.16 -10.40
CA HIS A 315 -27.66 -7.98 -10.02
C HIS A 315 -28.36 -6.87 -10.81
N HIS A 316 -27.70 -5.72 -10.99
CA HIS A 316 -28.30 -4.55 -11.64
C HIS A 316 -28.10 -4.50 -13.16
N GLN A 317 -27.14 -5.27 -13.69
CA GLN A 317 -26.68 -5.20 -15.09
C GLN A 317 -26.43 -6.58 -15.73
N PRO A 318 -27.37 -7.54 -15.64
CA PRO A 318 -27.17 -8.90 -16.17
C PRO A 318 -26.89 -8.93 -17.69
N LEU A 319 -27.48 -8.03 -18.49
CA LEU A 319 -27.26 -8.00 -19.94
C LEU A 319 -25.88 -7.42 -20.28
N LEU A 320 -25.48 -6.31 -19.66
CA LEU A 320 -24.14 -5.76 -19.84
C LEU A 320 -23.06 -6.73 -19.36
N TRP A 321 -23.25 -7.35 -18.18
CA TRP A 321 -22.36 -8.41 -17.68
C TRP A 321 -22.23 -9.56 -18.68
N HIS A 322 -23.34 -10.04 -19.26
CA HIS A 322 -23.30 -11.12 -20.24
C HIS A 322 -22.44 -10.77 -21.46
N TYR A 323 -22.64 -9.59 -22.06
CA TYR A 323 -21.87 -9.18 -23.24
C TYR A 323 -20.40 -8.93 -22.92
N THR A 324 -20.06 -8.19 -21.86
CA THR A 324 -18.66 -7.95 -21.49
C THR A 324 -17.94 -9.25 -21.11
N ASN A 325 -18.62 -10.18 -20.44
CA ASN A 325 -18.07 -11.50 -20.12
C ASN A 325 -17.85 -12.35 -21.39
N LYS A 326 -18.77 -12.34 -22.35
CA LYS A 326 -18.58 -13.03 -23.64
C LYS A 326 -17.44 -12.45 -24.49
N ILE A 327 -17.22 -11.14 -24.42
CA ILE A 327 -16.07 -10.48 -25.06
C ILE A 327 -14.75 -10.85 -24.35
N ALA A 328 -14.74 -10.91 -23.02
CA ALA A 328 -13.53 -11.18 -22.23
C ALA A 328 -13.12 -12.66 -22.16
N GLU A 329 -14.06 -13.60 -22.30
CA GLU A 329 -13.77 -15.04 -22.32
C GLU A 329 -12.99 -15.46 -23.58
N GLY A 330 -13.40 -14.96 -24.75
CA GLY A 330 -12.90 -15.41 -26.05
C GLY A 330 -13.21 -16.89 -26.34
N GLU A 331 -12.86 -17.36 -27.53
CA GLU A 331 -13.11 -18.77 -27.90
C GLU A 331 -12.00 -19.73 -27.44
N VAL A 332 -10.77 -19.23 -27.15
CA VAL A 332 -9.60 -20.09 -26.88
C VAL A 332 -8.65 -19.52 -25.82
N ARG A 333 -8.82 -19.95 -24.55
CA ARG A 333 -7.74 -20.17 -23.53
C ARG A 333 -8.31 -20.79 -22.25
N LYS A 334 -8.09 -22.09 -22.03
CA LYS A 334 -8.64 -22.87 -20.89
C LYS A 334 -8.12 -22.48 -19.49
N SER A 335 -7.20 -21.52 -19.37
CA SER A 335 -6.57 -21.11 -18.11
C SER A 335 -6.96 -19.70 -17.60
N GLY A 336 -7.79 -18.94 -18.33
CA GLY A 336 -7.98 -17.50 -18.10
C GLY A 336 -9.15 -17.06 -17.20
N ALA A 337 -10.02 -17.97 -16.75
CA ALA A 337 -11.37 -17.64 -16.24
C ALA A 337 -11.40 -16.61 -15.08
N VAL A 338 -10.46 -16.68 -14.14
CA VAL A 338 -10.37 -15.75 -12.99
C VAL A 338 -10.02 -14.33 -13.44
N GLN A 339 -9.27 -14.18 -14.53
CA GLN A 339 -8.84 -12.89 -15.04
C GLN A 339 -9.97 -12.18 -15.81
N ALA A 340 -10.72 -12.91 -16.64
CA ALA A 340 -11.87 -12.38 -17.37
C ALA A 340 -12.89 -11.74 -16.41
N VAL A 341 -13.23 -12.41 -15.31
CA VAL A 341 -14.14 -11.91 -14.26
C VAL A 341 -13.72 -10.54 -13.71
N ARG A 342 -12.42 -10.35 -13.42
CA ARG A 342 -11.90 -9.07 -12.91
C ARG A 342 -11.94 -7.98 -13.98
N VAL A 343 -11.58 -8.32 -15.23
CA VAL A 343 -11.67 -7.40 -16.38
C VAL A 343 -13.10 -6.92 -16.61
N CYS A 344 -14.10 -7.82 -16.59
CA CYS A 344 -15.51 -7.42 -16.76
C CYS A 344 -16.00 -6.51 -15.63
N THR A 345 -15.61 -6.81 -14.39
CA THR A 345 -15.98 -5.99 -13.22
C THR A 345 -15.44 -4.56 -13.37
N HIS A 346 -14.14 -4.42 -13.67
CA HIS A 346 -13.50 -3.12 -13.90
C HIS A 346 -14.10 -2.38 -15.12
N VAL A 347 -14.19 -3.03 -16.29
CA VAL A 347 -14.73 -2.39 -17.52
C VAL A 347 -16.16 -1.89 -17.33
N ILE A 348 -17.02 -2.64 -16.63
CA ILE A 348 -18.40 -2.22 -16.41
C ILE A 348 -18.50 -1.07 -15.42
N SER A 349 -17.72 -1.10 -14.32
CA SER A 349 -17.55 0.07 -13.45
C SER A 349 -17.11 1.29 -14.26
N THR A 350 -16.10 1.16 -15.14
CA THR A 350 -15.66 2.26 -15.99
C THR A 350 -16.79 2.80 -16.87
N LEU A 351 -17.56 1.92 -17.52
CA LEU A 351 -18.62 2.29 -18.48
C LEU A 351 -19.79 3.05 -17.88
N ASP A 352 -20.28 2.66 -16.70
CA ASP A 352 -21.54 3.10 -16.05
C ASP A 352 -21.70 4.63 -15.84
N PHE A 353 -20.57 5.31 -15.99
CA PHE A 353 -20.04 6.11 -14.90
C PHE A 353 -19.01 7.11 -15.52
N SER A 354 -18.29 6.66 -16.56
CA SER A 354 -17.50 7.39 -17.58
C SER A 354 -18.00 8.76 -18.05
N ARG A 355 -19.28 9.07 -17.89
CA ARG A 355 -19.97 10.23 -18.48
C ARG A 355 -19.65 11.58 -17.80
N ASN A 356 -18.50 11.70 -17.13
CA ASN A 356 -18.14 12.84 -16.28
C ASN A 356 -16.62 13.20 -16.39
N ASN A 357 -16.31 14.38 -16.95
CA ASN A 357 -14.98 14.77 -17.46
C ASN A 357 -14.01 15.45 -16.43
N ALA A 358 -12.86 15.93 -16.96
CA ALA A 358 -11.88 16.93 -16.45
C ALA A 358 -10.59 16.35 -15.78
N PRO A 359 -9.56 17.14 -15.36
CA PRO A 359 -8.22 16.62 -15.02
C PRO A 359 -7.80 16.63 -13.54
N ALA A 360 -8.62 17.11 -12.59
CA ALA A 360 -8.56 16.58 -11.21
C ALA A 360 -9.19 15.16 -11.15
N ASP A 361 -9.86 14.84 -12.24
CA ASP A 361 -10.64 13.68 -12.53
C ASP A 361 -9.73 12.64 -13.18
N LEU A 362 -8.81 12.16 -12.35
CA LEU A 362 -8.27 10.80 -12.43
C LEU A 362 -8.58 10.06 -11.11
N MET A 363 -8.42 10.70 -9.94
CA MET A 363 -9.16 10.30 -8.74
C MET A 363 -10.63 10.72 -8.80
N SER A 364 -10.95 11.93 -9.28
CA SER A 364 -12.36 12.31 -9.46
C SER A 364 -13.02 11.53 -10.61
N TYR A 365 -12.30 11.17 -11.69
CA TYR A 365 -12.81 10.24 -12.72
C TYR A 365 -12.89 8.84 -12.13
N GLY A 366 -11.81 8.26 -11.63
CA GLY A 366 -11.80 6.96 -10.93
C GLY A 366 -12.98 6.79 -9.98
N SER A 367 -13.29 7.81 -9.19
CA SER A 367 -14.45 7.81 -8.29
C SER A 367 -15.83 7.95 -8.91
N ARG A 368 -15.93 8.74 -9.99
CA ARG A 368 -17.12 8.82 -10.84
C ARG A 368 -17.19 7.63 -11.79
N VAL A 369 -16.16 6.78 -11.82
CA VAL A 369 -16.09 5.55 -12.61
C VAL A 369 -15.95 4.25 -11.82
N GLY A 370 -16.19 4.29 -10.50
CA GLY A 370 -16.18 3.12 -9.62
C GLY A 370 -14.83 2.40 -9.46
N ASP A 371 -13.79 2.87 -10.15
CA ASP A 371 -12.43 2.32 -10.17
C ASP A 371 -11.57 2.86 -9.01
N MET A 372 -12.00 3.98 -8.42
CA MET A 372 -11.48 4.54 -7.17
C MET A 372 -12.65 5.05 -6.30
N VAL A 373 -12.34 5.65 -5.15
CA VAL A 373 -13.31 6.32 -4.27
C VAL A 373 -13.13 7.84 -4.38
N ALA A 374 -14.21 8.62 -4.19
CA ALA A 374 -14.19 10.08 -4.39
C ALA A 374 -13.10 10.74 -3.57
N TYR A 375 -12.32 11.67 -4.13
CA TYR A 375 -11.22 12.30 -3.37
C TYR A 375 -11.68 12.88 -2.03
N THR A 376 -12.89 13.48 -1.98
CA THR A 376 -13.50 13.98 -0.73
C THR A 376 -14.05 12.89 0.19
N THR A 377 -14.28 11.67 -0.31
CA THR A 377 -14.54 10.47 0.51
C THR A 377 -13.23 9.83 0.95
N VAL A 378 -12.24 9.62 0.08
CA VAL A 378 -10.90 9.11 0.42
C VAL A 378 -10.27 9.99 1.51
N HIS A 379 -10.28 11.30 1.34
CA HIS A 379 -9.76 12.24 2.35
C HIS A 379 -10.58 12.20 3.65
N ARG A 380 -11.90 11.98 3.60
CA ARG A 380 -12.69 11.77 4.82
C ARG A 380 -12.35 10.45 5.48
N SER A 381 -12.33 9.34 4.75
CA SER A 381 -11.94 8.02 5.25
C SER A 381 -10.53 8.06 5.83
N LEU A 382 -9.54 8.68 5.17
CA LEU A 382 -8.20 8.85 5.72
C LEU A 382 -8.19 9.72 6.98
N ASN A 383 -8.99 10.80 7.07
CA ASN A 383 -9.16 11.56 8.31
C ASN A 383 -9.86 10.75 9.41
N ASP A 384 -10.92 10.00 9.07
CA ASP A 384 -11.72 9.20 9.99
C ASP A 384 -10.90 8.01 10.53
N LEU A 385 -10.05 7.40 9.69
CA LEU A 385 -9.09 6.34 10.01
C LEU A 385 -7.92 6.91 10.82
N ALA A 386 -7.34 8.06 10.46
CA ALA A 386 -6.31 8.72 11.27
C ALA A 386 -6.84 9.15 12.65
N THR A 387 -8.10 9.58 12.72
CA THR A 387 -8.78 9.91 14.00
C THR A 387 -9.06 8.65 14.84
N PHE A 388 -9.27 7.50 14.19
CA PHE A 388 -9.43 6.20 14.86
C PHE A 388 -8.07 5.66 15.34
N GLU A 389 -7.04 5.77 14.51
CA GLU A 389 -5.67 5.39 14.84
C GLU A 389 -5.10 6.25 15.98
N ALA A 390 -5.33 7.56 15.97
CA ALA A 390 -4.96 8.45 17.06
C ALA A 390 -5.69 8.10 18.39
N MET A 391 -6.93 7.60 18.31
CA MET A 391 -7.67 7.12 19.47
C MET A 391 -7.03 5.85 20.05
N ILE A 392 -6.71 4.85 19.21
CA ILE A 392 -6.01 3.61 19.61
C ILE A 392 -4.62 3.93 20.17
N THR A 393 -3.87 4.81 19.50
CA THR A 393 -2.52 5.24 19.91
C THR A 393 -2.56 5.90 21.28
N ARG A 394 -3.54 6.79 21.50
CA ARG A 394 -3.77 7.45 22.80
C ARG A 394 -4.18 6.46 23.88
N GLU A 395 -5.05 5.50 23.58
CA GLU A 395 -5.44 4.44 24.52
C GLU A 395 -4.23 3.59 24.93
N HIS A 396 -3.42 3.14 23.97
CA HIS A 396 -2.19 2.39 24.25
C HIS A 396 -1.17 3.21 25.06
N ALA A 397 -0.92 4.46 24.68
CA ALA A 397 0.04 5.32 25.38
C ALA A 397 -0.43 5.75 26.78
N ARG A 398 -1.72 5.60 27.09
CA ARG A 398 -2.35 5.82 28.40
C ARG A 398 -2.57 4.54 29.21
N ASP A 399 -2.27 3.38 28.65
CA ASP A 399 -2.27 2.11 29.37
C ASP A 399 -0.99 1.98 30.22
N PRO A 400 -1.09 1.81 31.56
CA PRO A 400 0.07 1.63 32.43
C PRO A 400 0.74 0.26 32.26
N THR A 401 0.03 -0.74 31.72
CA THR A 401 0.54 -2.12 31.50
C THR A 401 1.29 -2.30 30.18
N LYS A 402 1.22 -1.31 29.27
CA LYS A 402 1.88 -1.35 27.96
C LYS A 402 2.96 -0.28 27.87
N PHE A 403 4.03 -0.56 27.11
CA PHE A 403 5.14 0.37 26.92
C PHE A 403 5.39 0.70 25.45
N GLY A 404 6.04 1.84 25.20
CA GLY A 404 6.44 2.28 23.86
C GLY A 404 7.28 3.56 23.90
N PHE A 405 7.94 3.88 22.79
CA PHE A 405 8.83 5.04 22.68
C PHE A 405 8.41 5.97 21.53
N LEU A 406 8.80 7.24 21.65
CA LEU A 406 8.68 8.22 20.57
C LEU A 406 9.96 8.18 19.73
N GLN A 407 9.86 7.82 18.45
CA GLN A 407 10.89 8.11 17.45
C GLN A 407 10.44 9.31 16.63
N PHE A 408 11.25 10.36 16.56
CA PHE A 408 10.93 11.53 15.73
C PHE A 408 12.17 12.10 15.02
N ASP A 409 11.95 12.80 13.92
CA ASP A 409 12.99 13.34 13.04
C ASP A 409 12.49 14.60 12.32
N ASN A 410 13.41 15.33 11.71
CA ASN A 410 13.22 16.54 10.93
C ASN A 410 12.56 16.22 9.58
N VAL A 411 11.41 16.81 9.27
CA VAL A 411 10.74 16.65 7.96
C VAL A 411 10.90 17.90 7.11
N GLN A 412 11.62 17.75 6.00
CA GLN A 412 11.93 18.85 5.07
C GLN A 412 11.27 18.60 3.71
N ASN A 413 10.30 19.45 3.37
CA ASN A 413 9.62 19.42 2.08
C ASN A 413 9.99 20.65 1.25
N TYR A 414 10.78 20.45 0.20
CA TYR A 414 11.18 21.51 -0.72
C TYR A 414 10.06 21.80 -1.74
N MET A 415 9.18 22.73 -1.38
CA MET A 415 8.03 23.15 -2.17
C MET A 415 8.47 23.94 -3.42
N ARG A 416 8.73 23.21 -4.51
CA ARG A 416 9.11 23.75 -5.83
C ARG A 416 7.95 24.53 -6.45
N GLN A 417 8.17 25.81 -6.75
CA GLN A 417 7.22 26.63 -7.50
C GLN A 417 7.33 26.30 -8.99
N ARG A 418 6.30 25.66 -9.55
CA ARG A 418 6.21 25.32 -10.97
C ARG A 418 5.71 26.47 -11.87
N ASP A 419 5.29 27.57 -11.27
CA ASP A 419 4.70 28.74 -11.93
C ASP A 419 5.57 29.96 -11.61
N HIS A 420 6.47 30.30 -12.54
CA HIS A 420 7.59 31.24 -12.38
C HIS A 420 7.17 32.74 -12.28
N ARG A 421 5.99 33.03 -11.75
CA ARG A 421 5.51 34.41 -11.53
C ARG A 421 6.33 35.09 -10.43
N MET A 422 6.55 36.40 -10.61
CA MET A 422 7.24 37.24 -9.63
C MET A 422 6.64 37.06 -8.22
N GLY A 423 7.51 36.94 -7.22
CA GLY A 423 7.15 36.68 -5.83
C GLY A 423 7.00 35.19 -5.45
N ARG A 424 6.98 34.25 -6.42
CA ARG A 424 6.96 32.81 -6.13
C ARG A 424 8.36 32.21 -6.11
N VAL A 425 8.99 32.21 -4.93
CA VAL A 425 10.25 31.49 -4.68
C VAL A 425 9.99 30.07 -4.19
N ASN A 426 10.91 29.15 -4.50
CA ASN A 426 10.92 27.82 -3.86
C ASN A 426 11.07 28.01 -2.34
N LYS A 427 10.28 27.27 -1.56
CA LYS A 427 10.35 27.32 -0.10
C LYS A 427 10.66 25.93 0.45
N MET A 428 11.68 25.83 1.29
CA MET A 428 11.85 24.68 2.17
C MET A 428 10.86 24.83 3.33
N ASN A 429 9.86 23.96 3.38
CA ASN A 429 9.01 23.81 4.56
C ASN A 429 9.75 22.86 5.51
N ILE A 430 10.07 23.33 6.71
CA ILE A 430 10.69 22.56 7.79
C ILE A 430 9.59 22.25 8.81
N GLY A 431 9.65 21.06 9.40
CA GLY A 431 8.83 20.64 10.54
C GLY A 431 9.47 19.44 11.22
N ILE A 432 8.74 18.82 12.13
CA ILE A 432 9.11 17.55 12.77
C ILE A 432 7.96 16.55 12.63
N ALA A 433 8.29 15.26 12.49
CA ALA A 433 7.31 14.18 12.49
C ALA A 433 7.74 13.09 13.46
N ALA A 434 6.76 12.55 14.20
CA ALA A 434 6.96 11.51 15.18
C ALA A 434 6.18 10.24 14.83
N THR A 435 6.68 9.12 15.32
CA THR A 435 6.01 7.82 15.35
C THR A 435 6.12 7.30 16.77
N TYR A 436 5.01 6.87 17.34
CA TYR A 436 5.01 6.10 18.57
C TYR A 436 5.16 4.61 18.23
N CYS A 437 6.12 3.97 18.86
CA CYS A 437 6.52 2.59 18.58
C CYS A 437 6.21 1.74 19.80
N GLU A 438 5.34 0.74 19.65
CA GLU A 438 5.02 -0.19 20.75
C GLU A 438 6.23 -1.06 21.08
N LEU A 439 6.46 -1.29 22.38
CA LEU A 439 7.52 -2.16 22.89
C LEU A 439 6.90 -3.34 23.62
N GLU A 440 6.72 -4.43 22.88
CA GLU A 440 6.28 -5.71 23.42
C GLU A 440 7.31 -6.31 24.38
N ASP A 441 6.83 -7.17 25.29
CA ASP A 441 7.65 -8.01 26.18
C ASP A 441 8.58 -7.23 27.17
N ILE A 442 8.34 -5.92 27.38
CA ILE A 442 9.01 -5.09 28.41
C ILE A 442 8.10 -4.87 29.63
N ASP A 443 8.62 -5.17 30.83
CA ASP A 443 8.01 -4.85 32.13
C ASP A 443 7.91 -3.31 32.32
N PRO A 444 6.70 -2.71 32.36
CA PRO A 444 6.53 -1.25 32.45
C PRO A 444 7.11 -0.59 33.71
N THR A 445 7.38 -1.35 34.78
CA THR A 445 7.97 -0.80 36.02
C THR A 445 9.36 -0.22 35.81
N TRP A 446 10.06 -0.59 34.73
CA TRP A 446 11.34 0.01 34.34
C TRP A 446 11.27 1.53 34.12
N ALA A 447 10.08 2.04 33.82
CA ALA A 447 9.81 3.43 33.51
C ALA A 447 9.20 4.22 34.68
N ASP A 448 9.20 3.67 35.91
CA ASP A 448 8.76 4.36 37.12
C ASP A 448 9.59 5.65 37.34
N LEU A 449 8.90 6.80 37.28
CA LEU A 449 9.49 8.12 37.46
C LEU A 449 10.00 8.33 38.89
N ASP A 450 9.30 7.81 39.90
CA ASP A 450 9.66 8.00 41.30
C ASP A 450 10.75 6.99 41.75
N ASP A 451 10.87 5.83 41.12
CA ASP A 451 12.09 5.00 41.19
C ASP A 451 13.31 5.71 40.57
N ARG A 452 13.17 6.31 39.38
CA ARG A 452 14.23 7.14 38.79
C ARG A 452 14.67 8.24 39.75
N ARG A 453 13.72 8.98 40.33
CA ARG A 453 13.98 10.06 41.30
C ARG A 453 14.67 9.55 42.55
N ARG A 454 14.20 8.43 43.11
CA ARG A 454 14.84 7.74 44.24
C ARG A 454 16.30 7.40 43.93
N ARG A 455 16.58 6.73 42.80
CA ARG A 455 17.95 6.36 42.37
C ARG A 455 18.85 7.57 42.11
N VAL A 456 18.29 8.69 41.66
CA VAL A 456 19.00 9.96 41.49
C VAL A 456 19.30 10.62 42.84
N ALA A 457 18.36 10.64 43.78
CA ALA A 457 18.55 11.18 45.13
C ALA A 457 19.53 10.34 45.96
N GLU A 458 19.52 9.02 45.79
CA GLU A 458 20.53 8.08 46.31
C GLU A 458 21.91 8.25 45.63
N ASN A 459 21.99 9.02 44.54
CA ASN A 459 23.20 9.26 43.75
C ASN A 459 23.88 7.97 43.23
N LYS A 460 23.12 6.90 42.97
CA LYS A 460 23.63 5.61 42.47
C LYS A 460 24.43 5.71 41.17
N ARG A 461 24.24 6.79 40.39
CA ARG A 461 25.06 7.10 39.21
C ARG A 461 26.56 7.29 39.52
N ALA A 462 26.92 7.65 40.76
CA ALA A 462 28.33 7.75 41.18
C ALA A 462 29.02 6.38 41.32
N GLU A 463 28.26 5.30 41.47
CA GLU A 463 28.75 3.91 41.55
C GLU A 463 28.97 3.29 40.16
N LEU A 464 28.42 3.92 39.11
CA LEU A 464 28.43 3.44 37.73
C LEU A 464 29.80 3.67 37.06
N THR A 465 30.76 2.83 37.43
CA THR A 465 32.11 2.79 36.85
C THR A 465 32.12 2.17 35.44
N VAL A 466 33.22 2.40 34.69
CA VAL A 466 33.45 1.72 33.40
C VAL A 466 33.47 0.20 33.58
N ASP A 467 34.08 -0.30 34.66
CA ASP A 467 34.11 -1.74 34.95
C ASP A 467 32.72 -2.30 35.29
N ALA A 468 31.84 -1.51 35.93
CA ALA A 468 30.44 -1.91 36.12
C ALA A 468 29.71 -2.03 34.77
N LEU A 469 29.85 -1.04 33.89
CA LEU A 469 29.28 -1.08 32.54
C LEU A 469 29.83 -2.25 31.70
N LEU A 470 31.13 -2.54 31.75
CA LEU A 470 31.74 -3.68 31.04
C LEU A 470 31.31 -5.04 31.61
N LYS A 471 30.93 -5.12 32.90
CA LYS A 471 30.35 -6.31 33.55
C LYS A 471 28.86 -6.50 33.26
N MET A 472 28.13 -5.44 32.90
CA MET A 472 26.73 -5.54 32.44
C MET A 472 26.62 -6.13 31.02
N ILE A 473 27.72 -6.14 30.26
CA ILE A 473 27.80 -6.79 28.94
C ILE A 473 28.15 -8.27 29.14
N ASP A 474 27.35 -9.19 28.59
CA ASP A 474 27.74 -10.61 28.52
C ASP A 474 28.86 -10.81 27.48
N GLN A 475 30.10 -10.66 27.96
CA GLN A 475 31.32 -10.88 27.20
C GLN A 475 31.44 -12.32 26.65
N SER A 476 30.81 -13.30 27.31
CA SER A 476 30.82 -14.71 26.87
C SER A 476 29.85 -14.94 25.71
N HIS A 477 28.68 -14.29 25.76
CA HIS A 477 27.76 -14.25 24.62
C HIS A 477 28.36 -13.49 23.44
N LEU A 478 29.02 -12.35 23.65
CA LEU A 478 29.68 -11.61 22.57
C LEU A 478 30.83 -12.41 21.93
N ASP A 479 31.74 -13.00 22.71
CA ASP A 479 32.82 -13.85 22.20
C ASP A 479 32.25 -15.03 21.37
N LEU A 480 31.14 -15.63 21.82
CA LEU A 480 30.42 -16.66 21.07
C LEU A 480 29.80 -16.11 19.76
N VAL A 481 29.07 -15.00 19.80
CA VAL A 481 28.41 -14.39 18.64
C VAL A 481 29.43 -13.98 17.57
N PHE A 482 30.54 -13.36 17.94
CA PHE A 482 31.59 -13.02 16.98
C PHE A 482 32.33 -14.27 16.46
N SER A 483 32.58 -15.29 17.30
CA SER A 483 33.11 -16.58 16.81
C SER A 483 32.18 -17.21 15.77
N LEU A 484 30.88 -17.13 15.97
CA LEU A 484 29.86 -17.64 15.03
C LEU A 484 29.73 -16.76 13.78
N HIS A 485 30.02 -15.47 13.86
CA HIS A 485 30.13 -14.60 12.68
C HIS A 485 31.35 -14.99 11.81
N TRP A 486 32.50 -15.26 12.44
CA TRP A 486 33.69 -15.81 11.77
C TRP A 486 33.43 -17.14 11.07
N LEU A 487 32.68 -18.04 11.72
CA LEU A 487 32.25 -19.31 11.11
C LEU A 487 31.23 -19.10 9.99
N ARG A 488 30.25 -18.20 10.17
CA ARG A 488 29.21 -17.88 9.17
C ARG A 488 29.81 -17.39 7.86
N VAL A 489 30.84 -16.55 7.88
CA VAL A 489 31.50 -16.08 6.65
C VAL A 489 32.10 -17.26 5.88
N LEU A 490 32.89 -18.11 6.54
CA LEU A 490 33.47 -19.32 5.94
C LEU A 490 32.39 -20.24 5.35
N VAL A 491 31.37 -20.56 6.15
CA VAL A 491 30.25 -21.44 5.76
C VAL A 491 29.39 -20.85 4.66
N ASN A 492 29.23 -19.52 4.58
CA ASN A 492 28.48 -18.86 3.52
C ASN A 492 29.22 -18.91 2.19
N SER A 493 30.50 -18.53 2.18
CA SER A 493 31.31 -18.36 0.97
C SER A 493 31.77 -19.68 0.34
N ILE A 494 31.96 -20.74 1.15
CA ILE A 494 32.49 -22.03 0.67
C ILE A 494 31.34 -23.02 0.39
N PRO A 495 31.14 -23.47 -0.87
CA PRO A 495 30.07 -24.39 -1.24
C PRO A 495 30.10 -25.73 -0.50
N GLU A 496 31.29 -26.28 -0.26
CA GLU A 496 31.55 -27.57 0.40
C GLU A 496 31.10 -27.56 1.87
N LEU A 497 31.05 -26.38 2.50
CA LEU A 497 30.54 -26.18 3.86
C LEU A 497 29.03 -25.92 3.91
N SER A 498 28.32 -25.99 2.78
CA SER A 498 26.88 -25.67 2.69
C SER A 498 26.01 -26.51 3.63
N ARG A 499 26.41 -27.74 3.98
CA ARG A 499 25.75 -28.58 5.01
C ARG A 499 25.58 -27.87 6.36
N TRP A 500 26.42 -26.89 6.67
CA TRP A 500 26.38 -26.14 7.93
C TRP A 500 25.54 -24.86 7.88
N LYS A 501 24.96 -24.47 6.73
CA LYS A 501 24.16 -23.24 6.58
C LYS A 501 22.85 -23.25 7.39
N GLU A 502 22.35 -24.43 7.76
CA GLU A 502 21.19 -24.56 8.65
C GLU A 502 21.54 -24.50 10.14
N HIS A 503 22.84 -24.61 10.50
CA HIS A 503 23.34 -24.63 11.88
C HIS A 503 23.38 -23.22 12.51
N LYS A 504 22.22 -22.54 12.45
CA LYS A 504 21.99 -21.20 12.97
C LYS A 504 22.00 -21.24 14.49
N ALA A 505 22.94 -20.54 15.10
CA ALA A 505 22.99 -20.35 16.55
C ALA A 505 21.88 -19.42 17.05
N LYS A 506 20.63 -19.90 17.06
CA LYS A 506 19.39 -19.17 17.41
C LYS A 506 19.31 -18.75 18.90
N LYS A 507 20.39 -18.85 19.69
CA LYS A 507 20.35 -19.00 21.15
C LYS A 507 19.65 -17.86 21.90
N LEU A 508 19.65 -16.65 21.35
CA LEU A 508 18.88 -15.49 21.84
C LEU A 508 18.31 -14.66 20.67
N GLN A 509 17.62 -15.30 19.72
CA GLN A 509 16.80 -14.53 18.80
C GLN A 509 15.59 -13.96 19.56
N LEU A 510 15.54 -12.63 19.72
CA LEU A 510 14.29 -11.94 19.97
C LEU A 510 13.28 -12.38 18.90
N PRO A 511 12.00 -12.64 19.25
CA PRO A 511 11.01 -13.07 18.29
C PRO A 511 10.91 -12.00 17.19
N ILE A 512 11.04 -12.40 15.93
CA ILE A 512 11.04 -11.48 14.78
C ILE A 512 9.60 -11.05 14.47
N LYS A 513 9.04 -10.28 15.40
CA LYS A 513 7.80 -9.52 15.27
C LYS A 513 8.16 -8.19 14.60
N ALA A 514 7.29 -7.69 13.73
CA ALA A 514 7.42 -6.32 13.26
C ALA A 514 6.93 -5.38 14.38
N THR A 515 7.79 -4.46 14.85
CA THR A 515 7.40 -3.41 15.80
C THR A 515 6.16 -2.69 15.29
N LYS A 516 5.12 -2.59 16.11
CA LYS A 516 3.88 -1.91 15.73
C LYS A 516 4.07 -0.40 15.85
N LEU A 517 3.77 0.31 14.76
CA LEU A 517 4.10 1.72 14.54
C LEU A 517 2.83 2.56 14.42
N HIS A 518 2.79 3.68 15.15
CA HIS A 518 1.69 4.63 15.18
C HIS A 518 2.19 6.02 14.75
N PRO A 519 2.03 6.39 13.47
CA PRO A 519 2.42 7.71 12.97
C PRO A 519 1.62 8.82 13.65
N LEU A 520 2.32 9.81 14.22
CA LEU A 520 1.71 10.98 14.83
C LEU A 520 1.56 12.11 13.79
N ALA A 521 0.65 13.05 14.03
CA ALA A 521 0.47 14.20 13.16
C ALA A 521 1.69 15.13 13.24
N SER A 522 2.33 15.36 12.08
CA SER A 522 3.54 16.18 11.96
C SER A 522 3.34 17.63 12.42
N SER A 523 4.25 18.13 13.25
CA SER A 523 4.20 19.50 13.75
C SER A 523 5.03 20.45 12.89
N GLY A 524 4.51 21.64 12.60
CA GLY A 524 5.18 22.67 11.79
C GLY A 524 6.29 23.44 12.51
N LYS A 525 6.97 22.79 13.46
CA LYS A 525 7.94 23.36 14.39
C LYS A 525 9.37 23.08 13.93
N ASN A 526 10.25 24.07 14.07
CA ASN A 526 11.66 23.91 13.75
C ASN A 526 12.43 23.30 14.93
N GLU A 527 12.78 22.02 14.78
CA GLU A 527 13.63 21.24 15.70
C GLU A 527 14.88 21.99 16.21
N THR A 528 15.52 22.78 15.35
CA THR A 528 16.77 23.50 15.69
C THR A 528 16.55 24.65 16.68
N VAL A 529 15.31 25.10 16.84
CA VAL A 529 14.89 26.18 17.74
C VAL A 529 14.34 25.56 19.02
N THR A 530 15.12 25.64 20.10
CA THR A 530 14.85 25.02 21.41
C THR A 530 13.42 25.25 21.95
N THR A 531 12.81 26.42 21.71
CA THR A 531 11.42 26.71 22.11
C THR A 531 10.39 26.02 21.23
N GLU A 532 10.58 26.00 19.91
CA GLU A 532 9.67 25.32 18.97
C GLU A 532 9.76 23.80 19.13
N LEU A 533 10.94 23.26 19.42
CA LEU A 533 11.09 21.84 19.78
C LEU A 533 10.34 21.50 21.09
N LYS A 534 10.36 22.37 22.13
CA LYS A 534 9.52 22.15 23.32
C LYS A 534 8.04 22.08 22.93
N GLU A 535 7.56 23.04 22.14
CA GLU A 535 6.16 23.09 21.71
C GLU A 535 5.77 21.84 20.90
N GLY A 536 6.65 21.36 20.02
CA GLY A 536 6.44 20.14 19.24
C GLY A 536 6.49 18.84 20.06
N LEU A 537 7.33 18.78 21.11
CA LEU A 537 7.32 17.67 22.07
C LEU A 537 6.02 17.63 22.88
N CYS A 538 5.52 18.79 23.32
CA CYS A 538 4.22 18.89 23.98
C CYS A 538 3.05 18.50 23.06
N ASP A 539 3.08 18.89 21.80
CA ASP A 539 2.11 18.49 20.75
C ASP A 539 2.07 16.96 20.58
N PHE A 540 3.23 16.31 20.40
CA PHE A 540 3.28 14.84 20.33
C PHE A 540 2.82 14.14 21.62
N LEU A 541 3.14 14.69 22.80
CA LEU A 541 2.66 14.17 24.09
C LEU A 541 1.14 14.32 24.22
N GLU A 542 0.55 15.45 23.82
CA GLU A 542 -0.89 15.67 23.81
C GLU A 542 -1.59 14.68 22.85
N GLN A 543 -1.01 14.40 21.68
CA GLN A 543 -1.51 13.36 20.77
C GLN A 543 -1.55 11.99 21.47
N LEU A 544 -0.51 11.63 22.22
CA LEU A 544 -0.47 10.44 23.11
C LEU A 544 -1.37 10.54 24.37
N GLY A 545 -2.12 11.63 24.55
CA GLY A 545 -3.01 11.86 25.69
C GLY A 545 -2.31 12.21 26.99
N GLN A 546 -1.02 12.55 26.95
CA GLN A 546 -0.28 13.07 28.10
C GLN A 546 -0.38 14.60 28.06
N VAL A 547 -1.02 15.21 29.04
CA VAL A 547 -1.16 16.68 29.13
C VAL A 547 -0.79 17.16 30.53
N SER A 548 -0.40 18.43 30.70
CA SER A 548 -0.02 18.96 32.02
C SER A 548 -1.19 18.86 33.00
N GLY A 549 -0.95 18.22 34.15
CA GLY A 549 -1.97 17.89 35.15
C GLY A 549 -2.74 16.57 34.90
N ASP A 550 -2.65 15.95 33.72
CA ASP A 550 -3.21 14.63 33.42
C ASP A 550 -2.27 13.82 32.50
N TYR A 551 -1.33 13.12 33.11
CA TYR A 551 -0.35 12.24 32.46
C TYR A 551 0.00 11.07 33.37
N LEU A 552 0.50 9.98 32.79
CA LEU A 552 1.07 8.87 33.56
C LEU A 552 2.43 9.29 34.15
N PRO A 553 2.70 9.09 35.45
CA PRO A 553 3.99 9.41 36.09
C PRO A 553 5.06 8.37 35.71
N ARG A 554 5.37 8.28 34.41
CA ARG A 554 6.33 7.36 33.82
C ARG A 554 7.25 8.04 32.82
N ILE A 555 8.37 7.39 32.57
CA ILE A 555 9.37 7.81 31.60
C ILE A 555 8.94 7.36 30.20
N PHE A 556 8.84 8.30 29.27
CA PHE A 556 8.74 8.05 27.85
C PHE A 556 10.12 8.24 27.20
N VAL A 557 10.65 7.19 26.58
CA VAL A 557 11.86 7.32 25.76
C VAL A 557 11.54 8.16 24.53
N ALA A 558 12.35 9.18 24.29
CA ALA A 558 12.22 10.10 23.16
C ALA A 558 13.52 10.09 22.35
N SER A 559 13.46 9.58 21.12
CA SER A 559 14.62 9.27 20.29
C SER A 559 14.63 10.11 19.01
N GLY A 560 15.80 10.64 18.66
CA GLY A 560 16.03 11.44 17.46
C GLY A 560 17.51 11.45 17.05
N ASP A 561 17.90 12.44 16.25
CA ASP A 561 19.27 12.62 15.76
C ASP A 561 20.20 13.24 16.85
N GLY A 562 21.48 13.44 16.52
CA GLY A 562 22.46 14.01 17.45
C GLY A 562 22.16 15.44 17.92
N LEU A 563 21.59 16.27 17.04
CA LEU A 563 21.10 17.61 17.37
C LEU A 563 19.79 17.51 18.17
N THR A 564 18.86 16.64 17.79
CA THR A 564 17.61 16.43 18.52
C THR A 564 17.88 16.03 19.97
N PHE A 565 18.76 15.04 20.17
CA PHE A 565 19.19 14.55 21.48
C PHE A 565 19.84 15.66 22.33
N GLN A 566 20.78 16.43 21.75
CA GLN A 566 21.37 17.58 22.43
C GLN A 566 20.31 18.61 22.83
N LYS A 567 19.38 18.94 21.92
CA LYS A 567 18.35 19.95 22.14
C LYS A 567 17.35 19.53 23.21
N MET A 568 16.95 18.26 23.28
CA MET A 568 16.13 17.75 24.38
C MET A 568 16.82 17.88 25.74
N LEU A 569 18.11 17.56 25.84
CA LEU A 569 18.91 17.75 27.06
C LEU A 569 19.09 19.22 27.44
N GLU A 570 19.19 20.14 26.46
CA GLU A 570 19.16 21.58 26.71
C GLU A 570 17.81 22.02 27.28
N ILE A 571 16.68 21.58 26.69
CA ILE A 571 15.34 21.91 27.17
C ILE A 571 15.15 21.46 28.62
N GLN A 572 15.48 20.20 28.96
CA GLN A 572 15.36 19.68 30.32
C GLN A 572 16.17 20.51 31.33
N ARG A 573 17.39 20.94 30.98
CA ARG A 573 18.21 21.82 31.84
C ARG A 573 17.60 23.21 32.05
N TYR A 574 16.88 23.76 31.07
CA TYR A 574 16.18 25.03 31.24
C TYR A 574 14.88 24.87 32.03
N LEU A 575 14.20 23.74 31.92
CA LEU A 575 12.89 23.49 32.55
C LEU A 575 12.96 22.78 33.91
N GLN A 576 14.15 22.35 34.38
CA GLN A 576 14.35 21.63 35.65
C GLN A 576 13.77 22.30 36.92
N PHE A 577 13.42 23.58 36.85
CA PHE A 577 12.84 24.35 37.96
C PHE A 577 11.31 24.36 37.99
N HIS A 578 10.63 23.75 37.01
CA HIS A 578 9.19 23.51 37.07
C HIS A 578 8.89 22.36 38.05
N SER A 579 7.89 22.55 38.92
CA SER A 579 7.47 21.55 39.92
C SER A 579 6.62 20.40 39.35
N ASP A 580 6.04 20.59 38.17
CA ASP A 580 5.27 19.56 37.44
C ASP A 580 6.20 18.77 36.50
N PRO A 581 6.41 17.44 36.70
CA PRO A 581 7.19 16.57 35.81
C PRO A 581 6.91 16.72 34.30
N PHE A 582 5.67 17.04 33.93
CA PHE A 582 5.32 17.31 32.54
C PHE A 582 5.89 18.65 32.06
N GLN A 583 5.75 19.73 32.83
CA GLN A 583 6.30 21.05 32.47
C GLN A 583 7.83 21.11 32.51
N SER A 584 8.49 20.29 33.34
CA SER A 584 9.94 20.12 33.35
C SER A 584 10.48 19.21 32.23
N LEU A 585 9.58 18.46 31.56
CA LEU A 585 9.90 17.33 30.68
C LEU A 585 10.76 16.24 31.36
N GLU A 586 10.66 16.09 32.69
CA GLU A 586 11.30 15.00 33.45
C GLU A 586 10.70 13.63 33.10
N ILE A 587 9.46 13.60 32.60
CA ILE A 587 8.81 12.42 32.02
C ILE A 587 9.44 11.96 30.69
N LEU A 588 10.36 12.72 30.08
CA LEU A 588 11.10 12.27 28.90
C LEU A 588 12.47 11.72 29.30
N GLU A 589 12.92 10.67 28.61
CA GLU A 589 14.34 10.30 28.54
C GLU A 589 14.85 10.44 27.11
N PRO A 590 15.68 11.47 26.83
CA PRO A 590 16.31 11.65 25.53
C PRO A 590 17.27 10.49 25.21
N VAL A 591 17.10 9.89 24.04
CA VAL A 591 17.96 8.82 23.51
C VAL A 591 18.45 9.22 22.11
N LEU A 592 19.67 8.82 21.77
CA LEU A 592 20.19 8.95 20.40
C LEU A 592 19.71 7.73 19.60
N SER A 593 18.98 7.94 18.49
CA SER A 593 18.49 6.81 17.69
C SER A 593 19.65 5.99 17.12
N VAL A 594 19.59 4.68 17.36
CA VAL A 594 20.66 3.73 17.00
C VAL A 594 21.08 3.85 15.53
N TRP A 595 20.12 4.05 14.61
CA TRP A 595 20.42 4.23 13.19
C TRP A 595 21.26 5.48 12.87
N HIS A 596 21.00 6.62 13.53
CA HIS A 596 21.84 7.82 13.35
C HIS A 596 23.25 7.61 13.91
N ALA A 597 23.38 6.87 15.02
CA ALA A 597 24.69 6.48 15.55
C ALA A 597 25.44 5.55 14.58
N GLU A 598 24.79 4.50 14.09
CA GLU A 598 25.33 3.54 13.13
C GLU A 598 25.77 4.22 11.83
N TRP A 599 24.96 5.10 11.25
CA TRP A 599 25.34 5.88 10.05
C TRP A 599 26.50 6.85 10.33
N THR A 600 26.55 7.44 11.52
CA THR A 600 27.68 8.29 11.94
C THR A 600 28.97 7.49 12.06
N ASP A 601 28.92 6.28 12.63
CA ASP A 601 30.09 5.41 12.78
C ASP A 601 30.55 4.80 11.44
N VAL A 602 29.63 4.44 10.54
CA VAL A 602 29.96 4.09 9.15
C VAL A 602 30.65 5.26 8.44
N SER A 603 30.14 6.48 8.61
CA SER A 603 30.79 7.68 8.02
C SER A 603 32.18 7.94 8.62
N ARG A 604 32.37 7.72 9.93
CA ARG A 604 33.69 7.79 10.59
C ARG A 604 34.66 6.73 10.07
N VAL A 605 34.19 5.51 9.84
CA VAL A 605 35.01 4.42 9.26
C VAL A 605 35.49 4.80 7.86
N PHE A 606 34.64 5.40 7.03
CA PHE A 606 35.06 5.88 5.71
C PHE A 606 36.01 7.09 5.78
N ASP A 607 35.69 8.13 6.56
CA ASP A 607 36.55 9.32 6.74
C ASP A 607 37.94 8.96 7.32
N ALA A 608 38.05 7.88 8.11
CA ALA A 608 39.30 7.40 8.70
C ALA A 608 40.09 6.37 7.87
N HIS A 609 39.42 5.55 7.03
CA HIS A 609 40.04 4.40 6.36
C HIS A 609 39.92 4.39 4.83
N TRP A 610 39.34 5.41 4.20
CA TRP A 610 39.25 5.47 2.73
C TRP A 610 40.59 5.75 2.05
N ASP A 611 41.41 6.65 2.60
CA ASP A 611 42.60 7.21 1.93
C ASP A 611 42.27 7.68 0.48
N THR A 612 42.68 6.95 -0.55
CA THR A 612 42.36 7.24 -1.96
C THR A 612 42.03 5.99 -2.75
N SER A 613 41.32 6.13 -3.87
CA SER A 613 41.11 5.04 -4.85
C SER A 613 42.40 4.61 -5.59
N LEU A 614 43.51 5.31 -5.39
CA LEU A 614 44.83 4.94 -5.93
C LEU A 614 45.77 4.41 -4.83
N SER A 615 45.24 4.17 -3.63
CA SER A 615 46.05 3.72 -2.49
C SER A 615 46.69 2.36 -2.77
N GLN A 616 47.97 2.24 -2.45
CA GLN A 616 48.70 0.98 -2.51
C GLN A 616 48.58 0.17 -1.21
N ASP A 617 48.05 0.75 -0.13
CA ASP A 617 47.85 0.04 1.13
C ASP A 617 46.63 -0.90 1.05
N PRO A 618 46.81 -2.23 1.15
CA PRO A 618 45.68 -3.15 1.18
C PRO A 618 44.79 -2.99 2.43
N SER A 619 45.22 -2.29 3.48
CA SER A 619 44.37 -1.97 4.64
C SER A 619 43.32 -0.89 4.33
N SER A 620 43.50 -0.11 3.27
CA SER A 620 42.57 0.94 2.84
C SER A 620 41.25 0.38 2.28
N LEU A 621 40.15 1.05 2.64
CA LEU A 621 38.85 0.86 2.01
C LEU A 621 38.83 1.38 0.57
N GLY A 622 39.53 2.47 0.25
CA GLY A 622 39.61 3.02 -1.11
C GLY A 622 40.39 2.11 -2.06
N HIS A 623 41.46 1.48 -1.59
CA HIS A 623 42.14 0.39 -2.31
C HIS A 623 41.19 -0.78 -2.56
N SER A 624 40.57 -1.29 -1.48
CA SER A 624 39.72 -2.48 -1.55
C SER A 624 38.47 -2.25 -2.42
N ALA A 625 37.86 -1.06 -2.37
CA ALA A 625 36.75 -0.63 -3.23
C ALA A 625 37.11 -0.60 -4.71
N THR A 626 38.31 -0.11 -5.04
CA THR A 626 38.81 -0.03 -6.42
C THR A 626 39.00 -1.43 -7.01
N LEU A 627 39.54 -2.38 -6.22
CA LEU A 627 39.66 -3.79 -6.64
C LEU A 627 38.30 -4.46 -6.91
N VAL A 628 37.24 -4.11 -6.17
CA VAL A 628 35.87 -4.62 -6.41
C VAL A 628 35.05 -3.74 -7.37
N GLY A 629 35.67 -2.78 -8.05
CA GLY A 629 35.01 -1.91 -9.04
C GLY A 629 33.95 -0.97 -8.48
N ARG A 630 33.98 -0.66 -7.17
CA ARG A 630 33.03 0.28 -6.53
C ARG A 630 33.58 1.71 -6.56
N PRO A 631 32.79 2.70 -7.01
CA PRO A 631 33.23 4.10 -7.03
C PRO A 631 33.34 4.69 -5.62
N ALA A 632 34.13 5.76 -5.49
CA ALA A 632 34.23 6.50 -4.24
C ALA A 632 32.89 7.19 -3.87
N PRO A 633 32.53 7.27 -2.57
CA PRO A 633 31.41 8.08 -2.12
C PRO A 633 31.57 9.56 -2.49
N SER A 634 30.46 10.24 -2.75
CA SER A 634 30.43 11.69 -3.04
C SER A 634 30.89 12.57 -1.87
N SER A 635 30.86 12.03 -0.65
CA SER A 635 31.37 12.65 0.58
C SER A 635 31.76 11.57 1.59
N LEU A 636 33.02 11.53 2.03
CA LEU A 636 33.48 10.60 3.07
C LEU A 636 32.90 10.92 4.45
N LYS A 637 32.60 12.20 4.71
CA LYS A 637 32.07 12.68 6.00
C LYS A 637 30.58 12.40 6.21
N LYS A 638 29.86 12.07 5.14
CA LYS A 638 28.45 11.67 5.15
C LYS A 638 28.20 10.79 3.92
N VAL A 639 28.64 9.55 4.00
CA VAL A 639 28.50 8.56 2.92
C VAL A 639 27.05 8.11 2.78
N ASP A 640 26.65 7.63 1.60
CA ASP A 640 25.34 7.00 1.42
C ASP A 640 25.29 5.68 2.19
N TYR A 641 24.33 5.54 3.11
CA TYR A 641 24.33 4.47 4.13
C TYR A 641 24.43 3.06 3.53
N TYR A 642 23.43 2.62 2.76
CA TYR A 642 23.35 1.23 2.28
C TYR A 642 24.53 0.80 1.39
N PRO A 643 24.96 1.56 0.36
CA PRO A 643 26.11 1.17 -0.47
C PRO A 643 27.43 1.10 0.32
N SER A 644 27.57 1.94 1.34
CA SER A 644 28.79 2.02 2.17
C SER A 644 28.85 0.89 3.19
N VAL A 645 27.71 0.53 3.79
CA VAL A 645 27.57 -0.64 4.67
C VAL A 645 27.80 -1.94 3.89
N ASP A 646 27.22 -2.07 2.69
CA ASP A 646 27.43 -3.20 1.77
C ASP A 646 28.92 -3.38 1.43
N LEU A 647 29.60 -2.29 1.03
CA LEU A 647 31.04 -2.30 0.76
C LEU A 647 31.88 -2.61 2.02
N MET A 648 31.53 -2.05 3.18
CA MET A 648 32.24 -2.28 4.45
C MET A 648 32.15 -3.76 4.87
N TYR A 649 30.97 -4.37 4.78
CA TYR A 649 30.80 -5.79 5.06
C TYR A 649 31.51 -6.67 4.02
N LEU A 650 31.45 -6.34 2.72
CA LEU A 650 32.18 -7.08 1.68
C LEU A 650 33.70 -7.10 1.94
N VAL A 651 34.29 -5.95 2.29
CA VAL A 651 35.73 -5.90 2.62
C VAL A 651 36.03 -6.67 3.90
N LEU A 652 35.17 -6.59 4.92
CA LEU A 652 35.31 -7.37 6.16
C LEU A 652 35.26 -8.89 5.89
N GLU A 653 34.27 -9.37 5.15
CA GLU A 653 34.14 -10.80 4.81
C GLU A 653 35.36 -11.30 4.01
N CYS A 654 35.83 -10.54 3.01
CA CYS A 654 37.06 -10.87 2.27
C CYS A 654 38.31 -10.93 3.17
N ARG A 655 38.48 -10.00 4.11
CA ARG A 655 39.62 -10.01 5.06
C ARG A 655 39.51 -11.18 6.05
N MET A 656 38.30 -11.55 6.47
CA MET A 656 38.08 -12.74 7.31
C MET A 656 38.43 -14.03 6.55
N LEU A 657 38.07 -14.16 5.27
CA LEU A 657 38.47 -15.30 4.43
C LEU A 657 39.99 -15.39 4.26
N ASP A 658 40.71 -14.26 4.10
CA ASP A 658 42.17 -14.28 4.08
C ASP A 658 42.77 -14.72 5.42
N CYS A 659 42.20 -14.32 6.56
CA CYS A 659 42.61 -14.83 7.87
C CYS A 659 42.36 -16.34 8.04
N TRP A 660 41.28 -16.89 7.45
CA TRP A 660 41.06 -18.34 7.38
C TRP A 660 42.09 -19.03 6.46
N ARG A 661 42.39 -18.46 5.28
CA ARG A 661 43.44 -18.92 4.36
C ARG A 661 44.81 -19.00 5.05
N ASN A 662 45.18 -17.96 5.79
CA ASN A 662 46.42 -17.90 6.59
C ASN A 662 46.40 -18.92 7.75
N HIS A 663 45.25 -19.26 8.32
CA HIS A 663 45.14 -20.29 9.36
C HIS A 663 45.44 -21.69 8.82
N PHE A 664 44.80 -22.06 7.71
CA PHE A 664 45.00 -23.36 7.04
C PHE A 664 46.29 -23.42 6.21
N LYS A 665 47.03 -22.31 6.10
CA LYS A 665 48.30 -22.16 5.36
C LYS A 665 48.20 -22.48 3.86
N CYS A 666 47.05 -22.22 3.25
CA CYS A 666 46.83 -22.45 1.82
C CYS A 666 47.07 -21.19 0.95
N SER A 667 47.21 -21.41 -0.35
CA SER A 667 47.24 -20.36 -1.39
C SER A 667 45.84 -19.86 -1.75
N ASP A 668 44.86 -20.77 -1.77
CA ASP A 668 43.45 -20.50 -2.02
C ASP A 668 42.60 -21.28 -0.99
N ILE A 669 41.57 -20.64 -0.43
CA ILE A 669 40.71 -21.22 0.61
C ILE A 669 39.57 -22.08 0.03
N PHE A 670 39.11 -21.78 -1.18
CA PHE A 670 38.09 -22.54 -1.90
C PHE A 670 38.69 -23.85 -2.45
N GLU A 671 39.87 -23.78 -3.08
CA GLU A 671 40.58 -24.99 -3.54
C GLU A 671 40.93 -25.92 -2.37
N HIS A 672 41.31 -25.36 -1.21
CA HIS A 672 41.58 -26.12 0.00
C HIS A 672 40.36 -26.94 0.45
N PHE A 673 39.19 -26.31 0.63
CA PHE A 673 37.99 -27.04 1.05
C PHE A 673 37.44 -27.99 -0.02
N LYS A 674 37.60 -27.67 -1.31
CA LYS A 674 37.29 -28.57 -2.42
C LYS A 674 38.18 -29.84 -2.44
N ALA A 675 39.44 -29.72 -2.04
CA ALA A 675 40.34 -30.88 -1.86
C ALA A 675 39.98 -31.71 -0.62
N LEU A 676 39.53 -31.06 0.47
CA LEU A 676 39.02 -31.76 1.65
C LEU A 676 37.71 -32.50 1.36
N ASP A 677 36.82 -31.96 0.53
CA ASP A 677 35.57 -32.63 0.12
C ASP A 677 35.83 -33.86 -0.77
N SER A 678 36.72 -33.73 -1.77
CA SER A 678 37.07 -34.86 -2.65
C SER A 678 37.75 -36.02 -1.91
N THR A 679 38.43 -35.73 -0.79
CA THR A 679 39.02 -36.73 0.11
C THR A 679 38.11 -37.14 1.27
N LYS A 680 36.93 -36.51 1.43
CA LYS A 680 35.99 -36.66 2.56
C LYS A 680 36.61 -36.37 3.94
N THR A 681 37.53 -35.41 3.99
CA THR A 681 38.22 -34.94 5.20
C THR A 681 37.82 -33.50 5.59
N VAL A 682 36.65 -33.03 5.15
CA VAL A 682 36.10 -31.71 5.53
C VAL A 682 35.84 -31.67 7.04
N PRO A 683 36.46 -30.74 7.80
CA PRO A 683 36.24 -30.59 9.22
C PRO A 683 34.76 -30.51 9.62
N GLU A 684 34.43 -31.17 10.74
CA GLU A 684 33.11 -31.04 11.35
C GLU A 684 32.97 -29.68 12.05
N ILE A 685 31.74 -29.23 12.27
CA ILE A 685 31.48 -27.87 12.76
C ILE A 685 32.06 -27.61 14.15
N GLU A 686 32.15 -28.66 14.98
CA GLU A 686 32.80 -28.69 16.29
C GLU A 686 34.30 -28.38 16.24
N GLU A 687 34.99 -28.69 15.14
CA GLU A 687 36.41 -28.38 14.93
C GLU A 687 36.63 -26.95 14.44
N LEU A 688 35.69 -26.45 13.61
CA LEU A 688 35.72 -25.10 13.07
C LEU A 688 35.39 -24.02 14.12
N ILE A 689 34.53 -24.32 15.10
CA ILE A 689 34.13 -23.36 16.16
C ILE A 689 35.33 -22.88 17.02
N PRO A 690 36.22 -23.75 17.56
CA PRO A 690 37.44 -23.34 18.23
C PRO A 690 38.37 -22.49 17.37
N ILE A 691 38.48 -22.80 16.07
CA ILE A 691 39.30 -22.02 15.13
C ILE A 691 38.70 -20.63 14.92
N ALA A 692 37.39 -20.54 14.65
CA ALA A 692 36.68 -19.28 14.48
C ALA A 692 36.79 -18.38 15.73
N ARG A 693 36.74 -18.99 16.93
CA ARG A 693 37.00 -18.30 18.20
C ARG A 693 38.44 -17.81 18.33
N LYS A 694 39.44 -18.59 17.91
CA LYS A 694 40.85 -18.18 17.87
C LYS A 694 41.05 -16.99 16.93
N LEU A 695 40.42 -17.00 15.75
CA LEU A 695 40.48 -15.92 14.77
C LEU A 695 39.78 -14.65 15.26
N HIS A 696 38.57 -14.75 15.82
CA HIS A 696 37.90 -13.61 16.49
C HIS A 696 38.80 -12.97 17.54
N ARG A 697 39.34 -13.79 18.47
CA ARG A 697 40.18 -13.31 19.57
C ARG A 697 41.50 -12.67 19.12
N ALA A 698 42.00 -13.02 17.94
CA ALA A 698 43.19 -12.42 17.34
C ALA A 698 42.89 -11.11 16.58
N PHE A 699 41.81 -11.06 15.79
CA PHE A 699 41.62 -10.03 14.76
C PHE A 699 40.42 -9.09 14.98
N THR A 700 39.35 -9.51 15.65
CA THR A 700 38.15 -8.66 15.89
C THR A 700 37.78 -8.53 17.37
N SER A 701 38.74 -8.73 18.27
CA SER A 701 38.49 -8.67 19.72
C SER A 701 38.54 -7.23 20.26
N THR A 702 37.49 -6.83 20.97
CA THR A 702 37.41 -5.56 21.71
C THR A 702 38.38 -5.48 22.91
N ARG A 703 39.03 -6.58 23.30
CA ARG A 703 39.91 -6.65 24.48
C ARG A 703 41.06 -5.64 24.46
N ALA A 704 41.64 -5.34 23.29
CA ALA A 704 42.68 -4.33 23.16
C ALA A 704 42.16 -2.91 23.47
N ILE A 705 40.92 -2.62 23.07
CA ILE A 705 40.22 -1.35 23.36
C ILE A 705 39.91 -1.28 24.86
N TYR A 706 39.34 -2.34 25.45
CA TYR A 706 39.03 -2.38 26.87
C TYR A 706 40.27 -2.24 27.75
N HIS A 707 41.39 -2.90 27.41
CA HIS A 707 42.66 -2.73 28.11
C HIS A 707 43.17 -1.27 28.06
N LYS A 708 43.10 -0.63 26.88
CA LYS A 708 43.48 0.78 26.67
C LYS A 708 42.56 1.77 27.39
N ILE A 709 41.29 1.41 27.61
CA ILE A 709 40.35 2.19 28.43
C ILE A 709 40.67 2.01 29.91
N ALA A 710 40.74 0.78 30.42
CA ALA A 710 41.00 0.48 31.83
C ALA A 710 42.31 1.12 32.34
N PHE A 711 43.39 1.04 31.55
CA PHE A 711 44.68 1.65 31.91
C PHE A 711 44.63 3.18 32.04
N ARG A 712 43.62 3.86 31.45
CA ARG A 712 43.41 5.31 31.60
C ARG A 712 42.59 5.70 32.83
N VAL A 713 42.03 4.75 33.58
CA VAL A 713 41.24 5.00 34.81
C VAL A 713 42.09 4.94 36.09
N GLY A 714 43.43 4.98 35.97
CA GLY A 714 44.29 5.39 37.09
C GLY A 714 43.84 6.75 37.66
N PRO A 715 44.05 7.02 38.96
CA PRO A 715 43.31 8.04 39.72
C PRO A 715 43.60 9.49 39.30
N THR A 716 43.03 9.90 38.16
CA THR A 716 43.13 11.23 37.61
C THR A 716 42.17 12.17 38.33
N ARG A 717 42.72 13.25 38.91
CA ARG A 717 42.11 14.14 39.91
C ARG A 717 40.96 15.03 39.39
N ARG A 718 40.24 14.64 38.33
CA ARG A 718 39.28 15.45 37.56
C ARG A 718 37.80 15.19 37.83
N VAL A 719 37.43 14.14 38.57
CA VAL A 719 36.01 13.79 38.84
C VAL A 719 35.33 14.74 39.86
N ALA A 720 36.09 15.65 40.47
CA ALA A 720 35.63 16.51 41.58
C ALA A 720 34.62 17.62 41.21
N VAL A 721 34.30 17.84 39.92
CA VAL A 721 33.40 18.92 39.48
C VAL A 721 32.35 18.42 38.48
N ILE A 722 31.32 17.77 39.00
CA ILE A 722 29.97 17.80 38.41
C ILE A 722 29.15 18.78 39.27
N PRO A 723 28.39 19.73 38.69
CA PRO A 723 27.62 20.69 39.47
C PRO A 723 26.57 19.99 40.35
N ARG A 724 26.68 20.14 41.68
CA ARG A 724 25.68 19.69 42.67
C ARG A 724 24.45 20.62 42.70
N SER A 725 23.92 21.02 41.54
CA SER A 725 22.73 21.89 41.47
C SER A 725 21.41 21.16 41.76
N VAL A 726 21.45 19.83 41.88
CA VAL A 726 20.31 18.99 42.30
C VAL A 726 20.50 18.56 43.75
N ILE A 727 20.06 19.42 44.68
CA ILE A 727 19.46 19.12 45.99
C ILE A 727 18.97 20.47 46.55
N GLY A 728 17.68 20.74 46.39
CA GLY A 728 17.01 21.94 46.90
C GLY A 728 16.42 21.74 48.29
N LEU A 729 17.18 21.15 49.22
CA LEU A 729 16.71 20.93 50.60
C LEU A 729 17.03 22.16 51.48
N PRO A 730 16.04 22.73 52.20
CA PRO A 730 16.27 23.87 53.07
C PRO A 730 16.96 23.44 54.38
N SER A 731 18.28 23.54 54.42
CA SER A 731 19.06 23.33 55.65
C SER A 731 18.59 24.24 56.78
N ARG A 732 18.22 23.64 57.92
CA ARG A 732 17.81 24.39 59.13
C ARG A 732 18.95 25.28 59.66
N VAL A 733 18.56 26.40 60.28
CA VAL A 733 19.44 27.40 60.88
C VAL A 733 20.33 26.79 61.98
N GLY A 734 21.64 27.13 61.99
CA GLY A 734 22.55 26.68 63.04
C GLY A 734 23.92 27.37 63.09
N SER A 735 24.05 28.36 63.99
CA SER A 735 25.31 28.89 64.57
C SER A 735 26.39 29.57 63.69
N ARG A 736 27.08 30.54 64.30
CA ARG A 736 28.19 31.33 63.72
C ARG A 736 29.54 30.66 63.99
N ALA A 737 30.50 30.85 63.09
CA ALA A 737 31.93 30.91 63.42
C ALA A 737 32.63 31.95 62.52
N ARG A 738 33.70 32.59 63.02
CA ARG A 738 34.54 33.55 62.26
C ARG A 738 35.93 32.95 62.05
N SER A 739 36.50 33.11 60.86
CA SER A 739 37.95 33.12 60.65
C SER A 739 38.30 33.94 59.39
N SER A 740 39.53 34.47 59.36
CA SER A 740 39.98 35.53 58.44
C SER A 740 40.61 34.98 57.15
N PRO A 741 40.79 35.80 56.08
CA PRO A 741 41.14 35.29 54.75
C PRO A 741 42.64 35.05 54.54
N ILE A 742 42.97 34.22 53.55
CA ILE A 742 44.31 34.11 52.96
C ILE A 742 44.27 34.67 51.54
N CYS A 743 45.18 35.59 51.24
CA CYS A 743 45.34 36.17 49.91
C CYS A 743 46.12 35.23 48.96
N LEU A 744 45.70 35.14 47.71
CA LEU A 744 46.56 34.78 46.58
C LEU A 744 46.20 35.65 45.37
N ASN A 745 47.23 36.16 44.68
CA ASN A 745 47.10 37.18 43.63
C ASN A 745 47.02 36.57 42.23
N ALA A 746 46.43 37.35 41.31
CA ALA A 746 46.60 37.35 39.85
C ALA A 746 46.51 35.99 39.09
N SER A 747 45.75 35.88 38.02
CA SER A 747 45.60 36.89 36.96
C SER A 747 44.20 36.91 36.34
N ARG A 748 43.85 38.04 35.73
CA ARG A 748 42.53 38.31 35.16
C ARG A 748 42.71 38.72 33.69
N LYS A 749 41.97 38.10 32.77
CA LYS A 749 41.65 38.70 31.47
C LYS A 749 40.15 38.93 31.44
N GLU A 750 39.75 40.14 31.05
CA GLU A 750 38.39 40.62 31.24
C GLU A 750 37.59 40.56 29.94
N PHE A 751 36.31 40.23 30.05
CA PHE A 751 35.28 40.51 29.07
C PHE A 751 34.11 41.17 29.82
N PRO A 752 33.70 42.41 29.47
CA PRO A 752 32.71 43.13 30.25
C PRO A 752 31.28 42.78 29.84
N HIS A 753 30.45 42.44 30.83
CA HIS A 753 29.00 42.64 30.71
C HIS A 753 28.66 44.08 31.12
N GLN A 754 27.88 44.78 30.29
CA GLN A 754 26.98 45.83 30.78
C GLN A 754 25.58 45.62 30.23
N CYS A 755 24.60 45.70 31.12
CA CYS A 755 23.18 45.67 30.78
C CYS A 755 22.39 46.39 31.90
N LYS A 756 21.80 47.55 31.58
CA LYS A 756 20.69 48.18 32.33
C LYS A 756 20.24 49.48 31.68
N ARG A 757 18.92 49.72 31.72
CA ARG A 757 18.19 50.95 31.31
C ARG A 757 18.22 51.21 29.79
N TRP A 758 17.15 51.71 29.16
CA TRP A 758 15.93 52.33 29.70
C TRP A 758 14.65 51.87 28.97
N ILE A 759 13.49 52.09 29.58
CA ILE A 759 12.17 51.98 28.94
C ILE A 759 11.60 53.39 28.77
N SER A 760 11.30 53.80 27.55
CA SER A 760 10.50 55.02 27.30
C SER A 760 9.91 55.06 25.89
N SER A 761 8.65 55.51 25.80
CA SER A 761 7.96 56.07 24.61
C SER A 761 7.96 55.28 23.28
N ILE A 762 6.84 54.63 22.99
CA ILE A 762 6.36 54.38 21.60
C ILE A 762 5.08 55.21 21.37
N PRO A 763 5.06 56.10 20.36
CA PRO A 763 3.82 56.56 19.73
C PRO A 763 3.67 56.06 18.29
N ARG A 764 2.43 55.94 17.80
CA ARG A 764 2.09 55.52 16.43
C ARG A 764 1.84 56.74 15.51
N LYS A 765 2.32 56.74 14.25
CA LYS A 765 1.51 56.79 12.98
C LYS A 765 2.24 57.29 11.71
N GLN A 766 2.10 56.50 10.64
CA GLN A 766 1.71 56.85 9.24
C GLN A 766 2.35 57.98 8.39
N ARG A 767 2.52 57.62 7.09
CA ARG A 767 2.41 58.41 5.82
C ARG A 767 3.65 59.09 5.16
N ARG A 768 4.02 58.49 4.01
CA ARG A 768 4.31 59.09 2.67
C ARG A 768 5.36 60.23 2.52
N SER A 769 6.52 59.85 1.96
CA SER A 769 7.13 60.39 0.71
C SER A 769 8.14 59.33 0.19
N LYS A 770 8.54 59.17 -1.09
CA LYS A 770 8.83 60.07 -2.23
C LYS A 770 10.05 61.01 -2.04
N LYS A 771 11.27 60.48 -2.21
CA LYS A 771 12.08 60.72 -3.44
C LYS A 771 13.46 60.01 -3.43
N THR A 772 13.90 59.75 -4.65
CA THR A 772 15.26 59.52 -5.16
C THR A 772 16.43 60.15 -4.39
N PHE A 773 17.55 59.42 -4.32
CA PHE A 773 18.88 60.00 -4.56
C PHE A 773 19.62 59.12 -5.58
N SER A 774 20.55 59.72 -6.33
CA SER A 774 21.34 59.08 -7.40
C SER A 774 22.81 59.49 -7.27
N SER A 775 23.64 58.97 -8.18
CA SER A 775 25.08 59.25 -8.38
C SER A 775 26.07 58.41 -7.55
N SER A 776 27.30 58.11 -8.01
CA SER A 776 27.78 57.77 -9.37
C SER A 776 29.28 57.39 -9.36
N CYS A 777 29.66 56.27 -9.97
CA CYS A 777 30.94 55.98 -10.68
C CYS A 777 30.78 54.58 -11.33
N THR A 778 31.09 54.22 -12.59
CA THR A 778 32.21 54.49 -13.55
C THR A 778 33.53 53.80 -13.18
N MET A 779 34.26 53.10 -14.07
CA MET A 779 33.94 52.62 -15.45
C MET A 779 34.97 51.56 -15.95
N SER A 780 34.52 50.56 -16.72
CA SER A 780 35.21 49.87 -17.85
C SER A 780 34.28 48.76 -18.39
N SER A 781 33.94 48.58 -19.68
CA SER A 781 34.68 48.49 -20.97
C SER A 781 35.55 47.22 -21.08
N SER A 782 35.39 46.30 -22.05
CA SER A 782 34.77 46.33 -23.41
C SER A 782 34.07 44.96 -23.72
N ASN A 783 33.06 44.79 -24.60
CA ASN A 783 33.01 44.93 -26.08
C ASN A 783 34.13 44.12 -26.81
N ALA A 784 33.92 43.32 -27.87
CA ALA A 784 32.74 42.99 -28.72
C ALA A 784 32.97 41.60 -29.44
N PHE A 785 32.22 41.05 -30.42
CA PHE A 785 31.11 41.54 -31.26
C PHE A 785 30.13 40.43 -31.77
N VAL A 786 29.65 40.52 -33.03
CA VAL A 786 28.46 39.92 -33.71
C VAL A 786 28.82 39.01 -34.93
N GLY A 787 27.93 38.08 -35.31
CA GLY A 787 27.73 37.56 -36.70
C GLY A 787 28.06 36.06 -36.95
N GLU A 788 27.51 35.36 -37.97
CA GLU A 788 26.23 35.48 -38.72
C GLU A 788 25.91 34.18 -39.53
N MET A 789 24.67 34.06 -40.05
CA MET A 789 24.13 33.22 -41.17
C MET A 789 24.47 31.71 -41.42
N GLU A 790 23.38 30.92 -41.49
CA GLU A 790 22.95 29.93 -42.54
C GLU A 790 23.70 28.64 -42.97
N SER A 791 22.87 27.63 -43.32
CA SER A 791 23.12 26.49 -44.24
C SER A 791 24.03 25.32 -43.75
N MET A 792 23.95 24.07 -44.23
CA MET A 792 22.86 23.31 -44.88
C MET A 792 23.03 21.77 -44.66
N GLN A 793 22.08 21.01 -45.22
CA GLN A 793 21.98 19.54 -45.38
C GLN A 793 23.28 18.70 -45.55
N GLY A 794 23.24 17.42 -45.12
CA GLY A 794 23.67 16.31 -46.00
C GLY A 794 24.36 15.08 -45.39
N PHE A 795 23.88 13.88 -45.77
CA PHE A 795 24.53 12.55 -45.85
C PHE A 795 25.16 11.93 -44.57
N LEU A 796 24.99 10.65 -44.20
CA LEU A 796 25.00 9.33 -44.88
C LEU A 796 26.39 8.74 -45.18
N GLY A 797 26.68 7.56 -44.58
CA GLY A 797 27.33 6.45 -45.30
C GLY A 797 28.60 5.81 -44.70
N ASN A 798 28.45 4.56 -44.21
CA ASN A 798 29.52 3.54 -44.10
C ASN A 798 30.65 3.86 -43.08
N PHE A 799 31.55 2.97 -42.62
CA PHE A 799 31.92 1.55 -42.83
C PHE A 799 32.33 0.96 -41.45
N ALA A 800 32.49 -0.34 -41.14
CA ALA A 800 32.25 -1.64 -41.80
C ALA A 800 32.14 -2.73 -40.68
N ALA A 801 32.19 -4.02 -41.03
CA ALA A 801 32.38 -5.16 -40.10
C ALA A 801 33.71 -5.89 -40.38
N PRO A 802 34.28 -6.61 -39.39
CA PRO A 802 34.44 -8.07 -39.53
C PRO A 802 34.16 -8.86 -38.22
N GLY A 803 34.05 -10.19 -38.20
CA GLY A 803 34.05 -11.10 -39.36
C GLY A 803 34.39 -12.60 -39.15
N ALA A 804 34.36 -13.16 -37.93
CA ALA A 804 34.45 -14.63 -37.68
C ALA A 804 33.66 -15.00 -36.40
N ARG A 805 32.91 -16.10 -36.24
CA ARG A 805 32.86 -17.51 -36.72
C ARG A 805 33.66 -18.53 -35.90
N LEU A 806 32.99 -19.66 -35.64
CA LEU A 806 33.38 -20.87 -34.88
C LEU A 806 33.48 -20.69 -33.35
N GLY A 807 33.07 -21.65 -32.51
CA GLY A 807 32.24 -22.83 -32.82
C GLY A 807 32.40 -24.04 -31.88
N SER A 808 31.65 -24.07 -30.78
CA SER A 808 31.37 -25.27 -29.96
C SER A 808 30.13 -25.05 -29.10
#